data_AF-A0A7R8Z5R5-F1
#
_entry.id   AF-A0A7R8Z5R5-F1
#
_cell.length_a   1.000
_cell.length_b   1.000
_cell.length_c   1.000
_cell.angle_alpha   90.00
_cell.angle_beta   90.00
_cell.angle_gamma   90.00
#
_symmetry.space_group_name_H-M   'P 1'
#
loop_
_entity.id
_entity.type
_entity.pdbx_description
1 polymer ?
#
loop_
_entity_poly.entity_id
_entity_poly.type
_entity_poly.pdbx_seq_one_letter_code
_entity_poly.pdbx_strand_id
1 'polypeptide(L)'
;MAFVRWRLGFLVGTTILVHLVESESTTPASQTNVQYNATWESLDSRPLPQWYDEAKIGIFLHWGVFSVPSFGSEWFWINWRENVSKYVEFMDKNYPPGYTYQNFARDFTAEFYNPDDWAELFQSSGAKYVVLTSKHHEGYTLWPSAVSFSWNSMDVGPHRDLLGELASSIRSKTDLKFGVYHSLMDWFHPLYLRDKFTLFTEQMFVKQKSIPELHELVNAYNPEVIWSDGDWEAPDSYWTAKEFLAWLYNDSPVKDTVVVNDRWGSGIPCKHGGYYTCTDRYNPGVLIEHKWENCMTLDKASWGYRRNAKLSDYLTTAELVQEVVETVSCGGNILINVGPTKDGIIAPIFEERLRDLGSWLKVNGKAIYSTKPWTFQNDTLTSGVWYTQGSENDVDQTVYAIVLEWPKEHQLLLGSPKLTQDSKLSVLGGTGQLEWSQTSMGVLVQLPERDSLSTDWAWVVRIEGIDTVRYNATWESLDTRPLPQWYDDAKFGIFIHWGLYSVPGFGSEWFWNRWATNYSEYVEFMEKNYPPGFTYQDFAPEFKAGFFDPDEWTELFQAAGAKYVVLTTKHHEGYTLWPSKYSFSWNAKDVGPNRDLVGDFSDAIRKTDIKLGLYHSLFEFYNPLYLMDKANNYSTTLFADQKTIPEMYELVEEYEPDVFWSDGGEGSSVEYWQSREFISWLYNDSPVKDTIVVNDRWGDETMCEHGDFFSCADRYNPGTLQAHKWENCMTIDQVAWGYRRNAKLSDYLSIEELIYSLVSTVSTGGNLLLNVAPDKDGVITPIFEERLRDIGSWLTVNGEAIYSTVAWSSQLDSANSNVWYTQNKNGSAVYAITLSWPQGNNLILGSPRLSDDSTVTLLGEDQELEALKDVSYSVFGEELGNPTSVDEFLSSSDKESWFQAMNYEYRAMIENGNWDLSCDKKNHLNCKWVSKQDTSEEIVQDKDRLVISHRWRASDNKTLVIFPNKETVRTDWAWVIKITSVLN
;
A
#
# COMPACT_ATOMS: atom_id res chain seq x y z
N MET A 1 -13.55 9.76 -70.97
CA MET A 1 -12.48 9.25 -71.86
C MET A 1 -11.82 8.09 -71.13
N ALA A 2 -12.38 6.88 -71.17
CA ALA A 2 -12.22 5.84 -72.20
C ALA A 2 -10.75 5.47 -72.47
N PHE A 3 -10.30 4.29 -72.03
CA PHE A 3 -9.97 3.09 -72.84
C PHE A 3 -9.34 2.02 -71.90
N VAL A 4 -9.80 0.77 -71.68
CA VAL A 4 -10.31 -0.35 -72.52
C VAL A 4 -9.22 -1.38 -72.88
N ARG A 5 -9.42 -2.65 -72.42
CA ARG A 5 -9.05 -3.99 -73.01
C ARG A 5 -7.67 -4.59 -72.66
N TRP A 6 -7.41 -5.91 -72.51
CA TRP A 6 -8.04 -7.23 -72.85
C TRP A 6 -7.36 -8.35 -72.00
N ARG A 7 -8.02 -9.39 -71.43
CA ARG A 7 -8.68 -10.64 -71.92
C ARG A 7 -7.79 -11.91 -72.02
N LEU A 8 -8.43 -13.03 -71.61
CA LEU A 8 -8.19 -14.48 -71.87
C LEU A 8 -7.17 -15.20 -70.95
N GLY A 9 -7.43 -16.37 -70.36
CA GLY A 9 -8.60 -17.27 -70.39
C GLY A 9 -8.20 -18.70 -69.91
N PHE A 10 -9.14 -19.35 -69.19
CA PHE A 10 -9.31 -20.80 -68.94
C PHE A 10 -8.21 -21.64 -68.24
N LEU A 11 -8.54 -22.26 -67.10
CA LEU A 11 -8.93 -23.69 -67.05
C LEU A 11 -9.59 -24.09 -65.72
N VAL A 12 -10.31 -25.20 -65.78
CA VAL A 12 -11.31 -25.77 -64.85
C VAL A 12 -10.70 -26.35 -63.57
N GLY A 13 -11.39 -26.19 -62.43
CA GLY A 13 -11.04 -26.88 -61.18
C GLY A 13 -12.12 -26.75 -60.09
N THR A 14 -12.97 -27.78 -60.03
CA THR A 14 -13.82 -28.31 -58.93
C THR A 14 -14.03 -27.50 -57.65
N THR A 15 -15.31 -27.30 -57.34
CA THR A 15 -15.94 -26.68 -56.17
C THR A 15 -15.57 -27.35 -54.84
N ILE A 16 -15.01 -26.58 -53.89
CA ILE A 16 -15.17 -26.78 -52.44
C ILE A 16 -15.77 -25.49 -51.89
N LEU A 17 -16.92 -25.62 -51.23
CA LEU A 17 -17.58 -24.54 -50.49
C LEU A 17 -16.67 -24.10 -49.32
N VAL A 18 -16.19 -22.87 -49.36
CA VAL A 18 -15.68 -22.15 -48.20
C VAL A 18 -16.76 -21.16 -47.78
N HIS A 19 -17.30 -21.32 -46.57
CA HIS A 19 -18.00 -20.24 -45.89
C HIS A 19 -16.97 -19.15 -45.59
N LEU A 20 -17.09 -18.00 -46.27
CA LEU A 20 -16.44 -16.76 -45.86
C LEU A 20 -17.10 -16.33 -44.54
N VAL A 21 -16.40 -16.54 -43.43
CA VAL A 21 -16.57 -15.71 -42.25
C VAL A 21 -15.84 -14.41 -42.59
N GLU A 22 -16.59 -13.32 -42.72
CA GLU A 22 -16.02 -11.97 -42.71
C GLU A 22 -15.29 -11.79 -41.39
N SER A 23 -13.96 -11.74 -41.43
CA SER A 23 -13.17 -11.24 -40.32
C SER A 23 -13.42 -9.74 -40.24
N GLU A 24 -14.26 -9.32 -39.32
CA GLU A 24 -14.29 -7.93 -38.86
C GLU A 24 -12.87 -7.60 -38.39
N SER A 25 -12.18 -6.76 -39.16
CA SER A 25 -10.97 -6.11 -38.71
C SER A 25 -11.36 -5.20 -37.56
N THR A 26 -10.96 -5.58 -36.35
CA THR A 26 -10.98 -4.69 -35.18
C THR A 26 -10.06 -3.50 -35.48
N THR A 27 -10.65 -2.41 -35.93
CA THR A 27 -10.03 -1.09 -35.88
C THR A 27 -9.68 -0.78 -34.43
N PRO A 28 -8.45 -0.35 -34.10
CA PRO A 28 -8.12 0.12 -32.77
C PRO A 28 -9.01 1.32 -32.44
N ALA A 29 -9.49 1.38 -31.20
CA ALA A 29 -10.20 2.54 -30.68
C ALA A 29 -9.36 3.80 -30.94
N SER A 30 -10.00 4.81 -31.52
CA SER A 30 -9.45 6.15 -31.71
C SER A 30 -9.09 6.74 -30.35
N GLN A 31 -7.82 6.64 -29.94
CA GLN A 31 -7.30 7.42 -28.83
C GLN A 31 -7.56 8.90 -29.13
N THR A 32 -8.20 9.58 -28.18
CA THR A 32 -8.24 11.03 -28.13
C THR A 32 -6.80 11.55 -28.21
N ASN A 33 -6.55 12.57 -29.03
CA ASN A 33 -5.24 13.23 -29.15
C ASN A 33 -4.91 13.93 -27.81
N VAL A 34 -4.46 13.17 -26.81
CA VAL A 34 -3.95 13.69 -25.55
C VAL A 34 -2.56 14.24 -25.83
N GLN A 35 -2.37 15.53 -25.54
CA GLN A 35 -1.07 16.18 -25.68
C GLN A 35 -0.35 16.15 -24.33
N TYR A 36 0.86 15.61 -24.29
CA TYR A 36 1.68 15.51 -23.09
C TYR A 36 2.54 16.75 -22.91
N ASN A 37 2.44 17.40 -21.75
CA ASN A 37 3.26 18.55 -21.39
C ASN A 37 4.63 18.09 -20.84
N ALA A 38 5.64 18.99 -20.88
CA ALA A 38 6.97 18.73 -20.33
C ALA A 38 6.99 18.83 -18.78
N THR A 39 6.11 18.09 -18.12
CA THR A 39 6.02 17.94 -16.66
C THR A 39 5.90 16.46 -16.32
N TRP A 40 6.49 16.01 -15.22
CA TRP A 40 6.41 14.59 -14.82
C TRP A 40 4.98 14.12 -14.63
N GLU A 41 4.14 14.92 -13.95
CA GLU A 41 2.69 14.69 -13.85
C GLU A 41 2.03 14.32 -15.19
N SER A 42 2.37 15.06 -16.26
CA SER A 42 1.79 14.82 -17.57
C SER A 42 2.43 13.63 -18.26
N LEU A 43 3.75 13.46 -18.16
CA LEU A 43 4.48 12.38 -18.84
C LEU A 43 4.18 11.01 -18.23
N ASP A 44 4.07 10.94 -16.90
CA ASP A 44 3.82 9.70 -16.15
C ASP A 44 2.35 9.26 -16.30
N SER A 45 1.43 10.17 -16.60
CA SER A 45 0.04 9.82 -16.93
C SER A 45 -0.12 9.08 -18.28
N ARG A 46 0.93 8.97 -19.09
CA ARG A 46 0.87 8.23 -20.35
C ARG A 46 0.79 6.72 -20.06
N PRO A 47 -0.27 6.03 -20.50
CA PRO A 47 -0.36 4.58 -20.31
C PRO A 47 0.76 3.87 -21.08
N LEU A 48 1.27 2.79 -20.51
CA LEU A 48 2.19 1.91 -21.21
C LEU A 48 1.51 1.24 -22.41
N PRO A 49 2.17 1.16 -23.58
CA PRO A 49 1.69 0.35 -24.69
C PRO A 49 1.52 -1.12 -24.28
N GLN A 50 0.37 -1.70 -24.61
CA GLN A 50 -0.02 -3.07 -24.23
C GLN A 50 1.05 -4.12 -24.57
N TRP A 51 1.72 -3.97 -25.72
CA TRP A 51 2.75 -4.92 -26.15
C TRP A 51 3.88 -5.08 -25.11
N TYR A 52 4.22 -4.00 -24.39
CA TYR A 52 5.34 -4.02 -23.46
C TYR A 52 5.00 -4.84 -22.22
N ASP A 53 3.78 -4.69 -21.68
CA ASP A 53 3.35 -5.53 -20.58
C ASP A 53 3.24 -7.00 -21.00
N GLU A 54 2.77 -7.30 -22.21
CA GLU A 54 2.63 -8.69 -22.69
C GLU A 54 3.97 -9.37 -23.03
N ALA A 55 4.99 -8.58 -23.37
CA ALA A 55 6.28 -9.05 -23.88
C ALA A 55 7.10 -9.85 -22.87
N LYS A 56 7.14 -9.40 -21.60
CA LYS A 56 7.88 -9.94 -20.45
C LYS A 56 9.41 -10.06 -20.57
N ILE A 57 9.96 -10.44 -21.72
CA ILE A 57 11.37 -10.80 -21.88
C ILE A 57 12.02 -10.01 -23.01
N GLY A 58 13.10 -9.30 -22.69
CA GLY A 58 13.97 -8.61 -23.63
C GLY A 58 15.42 -9.09 -23.58
N ILE A 59 16.17 -8.86 -24.67
CA ILE A 59 17.64 -9.05 -24.72
C ILE A 59 18.33 -7.71 -24.74
N PHE A 60 19.36 -7.55 -23.94
CA PHE A 60 20.20 -6.37 -23.89
C PHE A 60 21.61 -6.68 -24.37
N LEU A 61 22.23 -5.77 -25.10
CA LEU A 61 23.58 -5.93 -25.63
C LEU A 61 24.46 -4.74 -25.29
N HIS A 62 25.45 -4.96 -24.43
CA HIS A 62 26.54 -4.02 -24.21
C HIS A 62 27.71 -4.33 -25.14
N TRP A 63 27.78 -3.57 -26.23
CA TRP A 63 28.78 -3.74 -27.28
C TRP A 63 29.34 -2.39 -27.73
N GLY A 64 30.66 -2.27 -27.77
CA GLY A 64 31.34 -1.02 -28.09
C GLY A 64 32.85 -1.17 -28.08
N VAL A 65 33.56 -0.05 -28.02
CA VAL A 65 35.04 -0.04 -28.06
C VAL A 65 35.62 -0.76 -26.84
N PHE A 66 34.93 -0.71 -25.70
CA PHE A 66 35.30 -1.47 -24.49
C PHE A 66 35.36 -2.99 -24.71
N SER A 67 34.70 -3.53 -25.73
CA SER A 67 34.78 -4.96 -26.08
C SER A 67 36.16 -5.36 -26.63
N VAL A 68 36.99 -4.41 -27.09
CA VAL A 68 38.34 -4.66 -27.64
C VAL A 68 39.34 -5.12 -26.58
N PRO A 69 39.55 -4.40 -25.46
CA PRO A 69 40.41 -4.91 -24.40
C PRO A 69 39.82 -6.18 -23.74
N SER A 70 38.49 -6.33 -23.76
CA SER A 70 37.73 -7.47 -23.21
C SER A 70 38.13 -7.82 -21.77
N PHE A 71 38.35 -6.82 -20.91
CA PHE A 71 38.90 -7.01 -19.57
C PHE A 71 38.19 -6.13 -18.54
N GLY A 72 37.86 -6.68 -17.37
CA GLY A 72 37.22 -5.92 -16.30
C GLY A 72 35.74 -5.72 -16.54
N SER A 73 35.35 -4.65 -17.24
CA SER A 73 33.97 -4.37 -17.67
C SER A 73 33.95 -3.30 -18.76
N GLU A 74 32.75 -2.93 -19.23
CA GLU A 74 32.47 -1.78 -20.10
C GLU A 74 32.95 -0.42 -19.52
N TRP A 75 33.28 -0.38 -18.22
CA TRP A 75 33.91 0.77 -17.55
C TRP A 75 35.43 0.81 -17.71
N PHE A 76 36.00 0.11 -18.69
CA PHE A 76 37.45 0.01 -18.88
C PHE A 76 38.12 1.40 -18.94
N TRP A 77 37.58 2.34 -19.73
CA TRP A 77 38.24 3.62 -19.96
C TRP A 77 38.37 4.46 -18.69
N ILE A 78 37.28 4.63 -17.94
CA ILE A 78 37.29 5.42 -16.70
C ILE A 78 38.16 4.77 -15.64
N ASN A 79 38.06 3.45 -15.44
CA ASN A 79 38.87 2.72 -14.46
C ASN A 79 40.38 2.81 -14.78
N TRP A 80 40.74 2.75 -16.07
CA TRP A 80 42.12 2.93 -16.48
C TRP A 80 42.60 4.38 -16.25
N ARG A 81 41.75 5.37 -16.55
CA ARG A 81 42.06 6.79 -16.33
C ARG A 81 42.21 7.16 -14.86
N GLU A 82 41.46 6.51 -13.98
CA GLU A 82 41.55 6.67 -12.52
C GLU A 82 42.68 5.85 -11.88
N ASN A 83 43.54 5.23 -12.70
CA ASN A 83 44.68 4.44 -12.25
C ASN A 83 44.31 3.24 -11.36
N VAL A 84 43.16 2.61 -11.58
CA VAL A 84 42.81 1.36 -10.88
C VAL A 84 43.82 0.28 -11.27
N SER A 85 44.56 -0.25 -10.29
CA SER A 85 45.80 -1.03 -10.51
C SER A 85 45.66 -2.14 -11.54
N LYS A 86 44.59 -2.95 -11.48
CA LYS A 86 44.39 -4.08 -12.40
C LYS A 86 44.29 -3.66 -13.88
N TYR A 87 43.75 -2.47 -14.17
CA TYR A 87 43.61 -1.97 -15.53
C TYR A 87 44.92 -1.35 -16.04
N VAL A 88 45.64 -0.62 -15.17
CA VAL A 88 46.97 -0.09 -15.49
C VAL A 88 47.96 -1.23 -15.78
N GLU A 89 48.02 -2.23 -14.90
CA GLU A 89 48.87 -3.42 -15.09
C GLU A 89 48.51 -4.19 -16.36
N PHE A 90 47.20 -4.30 -16.66
CA PHE A 90 46.75 -4.90 -17.92
C PHE A 90 47.24 -4.09 -19.12
N MET A 91 47.17 -2.76 -19.07
CA MET A 91 47.65 -1.92 -20.16
C MET A 91 49.17 -2.00 -20.34
N ASP A 92 49.93 -1.86 -19.26
CA ASP A 92 51.41 -1.92 -19.27
C ASP A 92 51.93 -3.26 -19.78
N LYS A 93 51.22 -4.36 -19.47
CA LYS A 93 51.61 -5.71 -19.87
C LYS A 93 51.27 -6.04 -21.32
N ASN A 94 50.16 -5.50 -21.84
CA ASN A 94 49.58 -5.96 -23.11
C ASN A 94 49.67 -4.93 -24.25
N TYR A 95 49.95 -3.65 -23.96
CA TYR A 95 49.98 -2.58 -24.95
C TYR A 95 51.26 -1.73 -24.85
N PRO A 96 51.74 -1.17 -25.96
CA PRO A 96 52.97 -0.37 -25.94
C PRO A 96 52.79 0.95 -25.17
N PRO A 97 53.86 1.53 -24.61
CA PRO A 97 53.81 2.84 -23.96
C PRO A 97 53.21 3.91 -24.89
N GLY A 98 52.32 4.74 -24.34
CA GLY A 98 51.65 5.81 -25.08
C GLY A 98 50.39 5.38 -25.86
N TYR A 99 49.96 4.12 -25.75
CA TYR A 99 48.65 3.68 -26.24
C TYR A 99 47.55 4.50 -25.55
N THR A 100 46.55 4.97 -26.30
CA THR A 100 45.37 5.67 -25.78
C THR A 100 44.11 4.83 -25.98
N TYR A 101 43.03 5.16 -25.27
CA TYR A 101 41.76 4.44 -25.43
C TYR A 101 41.23 4.53 -26.86
N GLN A 102 41.42 5.68 -27.52
CA GLN A 102 41.00 5.88 -28.91
C GLN A 102 41.69 4.93 -29.89
N ASN A 103 42.87 4.41 -29.56
CA ASN A 103 43.51 3.41 -30.41
C ASN A 103 42.70 2.10 -30.47
N PHE A 104 41.89 1.78 -29.45
CA PHE A 104 41.01 0.61 -29.49
C PHE A 104 39.90 0.72 -30.53
N ALA A 105 39.42 1.92 -30.85
CA ALA A 105 38.32 2.08 -31.81
C ALA A 105 38.70 1.55 -33.21
N ARG A 106 39.97 1.64 -33.61
CA ARG A 106 40.45 1.03 -34.86
C ARG A 106 40.38 -0.51 -34.84
N ASP A 107 40.59 -1.11 -33.67
CA ASP A 107 40.67 -2.56 -33.51
C ASP A 107 39.30 -3.18 -33.16
N PHE A 108 38.27 -2.35 -32.98
CA PHE A 108 36.86 -2.73 -32.97
C PHE A 108 36.41 -2.95 -34.42
N THR A 109 36.52 -4.18 -34.90
CA THR A 109 36.37 -4.49 -36.34
C THR A 109 34.98 -4.96 -36.71
N ALA A 110 34.22 -5.56 -35.78
CA ALA A 110 32.94 -6.22 -36.07
C ALA A 110 33.03 -7.20 -37.28
N GLU A 111 34.18 -7.86 -37.45
CA GLU A 111 34.52 -8.66 -38.64
C GLU A 111 33.52 -9.80 -38.90
N PHE A 112 33.03 -10.43 -37.84
CA PHE A 112 32.07 -11.53 -37.87
C PHE A 112 30.67 -11.09 -37.42
N TYR A 113 30.43 -9.78 -37.32
CA TYR A 113 29.11 -9.27 -37.01
C TYR A 113 28.14 -9.51 -38.18
N ASN A 114 27.17 -10.38 -37.92
CA ASN A 114 26.04 -10.64 -38.81
C ASN A 114 24.72 -10.33 -38.06
N PRO A 115 24.00 -9.26 -38.45
CA PRO A 115 22.75 -8.87 -37.79
C PRO A 115 21.64 -9.91 -37.97
N ASP A 116 21.70 -10.75 -39.01
CA ASP A 116 20.72 -11.82 -39.26
C ASP A 116 20.85 -12.97 -38.26
N ASP A 117 22.09 -13.36 -37.96
CA ASP A 117 22.38 -14.43 -37.00
C ASP A 117 22.01 -13.98 -35.58
N TRP A 118 22.24 -12.71 -35.25
CA TRP A 118 21.79 -12.13 -33.98
C TRP A 118 20.26 -12.09 -33.88
N ALA A 119 19.57 -11.63 -34.93
CA ALA A 119 18.11 -11.60 -34.93
C ALA A 119 17.50 -13.01 -34.80
N GLU A 120 18.06 -14.01 -35.48
CA GLU A 120 17.67 -15.41 -35.31
C GLU A 120 17.87 -15.87 -33.86
N LEU A 121 19.03 -15.61 -33.27
CA LEU A 121 19.32 -16.02 -31.89
C LEU A 121 18.33 -15.40 -30.90
N PHE A 122 18.06 -14.09 -30.99
CA PHE A 122 17.15 -13.42 -30.06
C PHE A 122 15.70 -13.87 -30.25
N GLN A 123 15.29 -14.16 -31.48
CA GLN A 123 13.97 -14.74 -31.75
C GLN A 123 13.87 -16.15 -31.17
N SER A 124 14.93 -16.95 -31.36
CA SER A 124 15.04 -18.31 -30.85
C SER A 124 15.15 -18.38 -29.32
N SER A 125 15.56 -17.29 -28.65
CA SER A 125 15.59 -17.21 -27.19
C SER A 125 14.22 -16.96 -26.56
N GLY A 126 13.19 -16.69 -27.37
CA GLY A 126 11.87 -16.32 -26.88
C GLY A 126 11.74 -14.86 -26.43
N ALA A 127 12.75 -14.02 -26.66
CA ALA A 127 12.57 -12.59 -26.38
C ALA A 127 11.45 -12.00 -27.24
N LYS A 128 10.93 -10.84 -26.83
CA LYS A 128 9.93 -10.05 -27.56
C LYS A 128 10.44 -8.67 -27.94
N TYR A 129 11.55 -8.24 -27.35
CA TYR A 129 12.24 -7.01 -27.71
C TYR A 129 13.75 -7.15 -27.51
N VAL A 130 14.51 -6.29 -28.20
CA VAL A 130 15.98 -6.26 -28.11
C VAL A 130 16.43 -4.83 -27.93
N VAL A 131 17.34 -4.59 -27.00
CA VAL A 131 17.94 -3.28 -26.71
C VAL A 131 19.43 -3.36 -27.02
N LEU A 132 19.92 -2.55 -27.95
CA LEU A 132 21.36 -2.46 -28.26
C LEU A 132 21.92 -1.15 -27.69
N THR A 133 23.11 -1.18 -27.07
CA THR A 133 23.84 0.04 -26.70
C THR A 133 24.18 0.85 -27.95
N SER A 134 23.38 1.88 -28.23
CA SER A 134 23.65 2.83 -29.32
C SER A 134 24.92 3.63 -29.02
N LYS A 135 25.05 4.08 -27.76
CA LYS A 135 26.18 4.82 -27.21
C LYS A 135 26.30 4.52 -25.71
N HIS A 136 27.47 4.10 -25.25
CA HIS A 136 27.78 3.97 -23.83
C HIS A 136 28.51 5.22 -23.31
N HIS A 137 28.88 5.25 -22.03
CA HIS A 137 29.51 6.41 -21.36
C HIS A 137 30.83 6.90 -22.00
N GLU A 138 31.46 6.09 -22.84
CA GLU A 138 32.65 6.44 -23.62
C GLU A 138 32.37 7.28 -24.87
N GLY A 139 31.10 7.57 -25.15
CA GLY A 139 30.69 8.48 -26.23
C GLY A 139 30.76 7.90 -27.64
N TYR A 140 31.23 6.66 -27.81
CA TYR A 140 31.31 6.02 -29.12
C TYR A 140 29.94 5.57 -29.59
N THR A 141 29.51 6.05 -30.75
CA THR A 141 28.18 5.72 -31.32
C THR A 141 28.28 4.56 -32.32
N LEU A 142 27.33 3.62 -32.26
CA LEU A 142 27.25 2.47 -33.18
C LEU A 142 26.55 2.79 -34.51
N TRP A 143 26.26 4.05 -34.76
CA TRP A 143 25.64 4.56 -35.98
C TRP A 143 26.37 5.84 -36.45
N PRO A 144 26.21 6.27 -37.71
CA PRO A 144 26.91 7.45 -38.25
C PRO A 144 26.28 8.78 -37.76
N SER A 145 26.35 9.07 -36.47
CA SER A 145 25.80 10.32 -35.92
C SER A 145 26.57 11.55 -36.42
N ALA A 146 25.85 12.58 -36.86
CA ALA A 146 26.47 13.80 -37.36
C ALA A 146 27.17 14.62 -36.25
N VAL A 147 26.79 14.42 -34.99
CA VAL A 147 27.34 15.10 -33.81
C VAL A 147 28.35 14.25 -33.02
N SER A 148 28.68 13.06 -33.52
CA SER A 148 29.78 12.21 -33.05
C SER A 148 30.80 11.91 -34.16
N PHE A 149 31.06 12.91 -35.00
CA PHE A 149 32.05 12.84 -36.08
C PHE A 149 33.42 12.34 -35.59
N SER A 150 34.03 11.43 -36.35
CA SER A 150 35.31 10.76 -36.06
C SER A 150 35.32 9.84 -34.82
N TRP A 151 34.19 9.67 -34.13
CA TRP A 151 34.05 8.81 -32.95
C TRP A 151 32.76 7.98 -33.02
N ASN A 152 32.62 7.26 -34.12
CA ASN A 152 31.49 6.36 -34.40
C ASN A 152 31.92 5.18 -35.29
N SER A 153 31.07 4.16 -35.38
CA SER A 153 31.30 2.92 -36.14
C SER A 153 31.46 3.08 -37.65
N MET A 154 30.96 4.17 -38.23
CA MET A 154 31.14 4.46 -39.66
C MET A 154 32.48 5.14 -39.95
N ASP A 155 32.91 6.05 -39.07
CA ASP A 155 34.12 6.85 -39.27
C ASP A 155 35.40 6.11 -38.84
N VAL A 156 35.34 5.26 -37.81
CA VAL A 156 36.52 4.53 -37.31
C VAL A 156 36.14 3.12 -36.81
N GLY A 157 36.96 2.13 -37.20
CA GLY A 157 36.75 0.73 -36.83
C GLY A 157 36.01 -0.03 -37.94
N PRO A 158 34.73 -0.42 -37.76
CA PRO A 158 34.03 -1.30 -38.72
C PRO A 158 33.66 -0.67 -40.06
N HIS A 159 33.56 0.66 -40.12
CA HIS A 159 33.02 1.41 -41.26
C HIS A 159 31.62 0.97 -41.69
N ARG A 160 30.75 0.74 -40.69
CA ARG A 160 29.38 0.21 -40.84
C ARG A 160 28.42 0.89 -39.88
N ASP A 161 27.16 1.02 -40.29
CA ASP A 161 26.06 1.42 -39.41
C ASP A 161 25.50 0.17 -38.70
N LEU A 162 26.19 -0.24 -37.64
CA LEU A 162 25.87 -1.48 -36.92
C LEU A 162 24.47 -1.43 -36.30
N LEU A 163 24.04 -0.27 -35.81
CA LEU A 163 22.73 -0.07 -35.23
C LEU A 163 21.62 -0.22 -36.29
N GLY A 164 21.75 0.47 -37.43
CA GLY A 164 20.79 0.41 -38.52
C GLY A 164 20.70 -0.97 -39.17
N GLU A 165 21.82 -1.68 -39.29
CA GLU A 165 21.88 -3.05 -39.77
C GLU A 165 21.10 -4.02 -38.85
N LEU A 166 21.28 -3.94 -37.52
CA LEU A 166 20.50 -4.76 -36.58
C LEU A 166 19.01 -4.42 -36.62
N ALA A 167 18.68 -3.13 -36.58
CA ALA A 167 17.30 -2.66 -36.59
C ALA A 167 16.54 -3.14 -37.83
N SER A 168 17.21 -3.14 -38.98
CA SER A 168 16.67 -3.64 -40.25
C SER A 168 16.47 -5.15 -40.24
N SER A 169 17.44 -5.91 -39.72
CA SER A 169 17.35 -7.36 -39.61
C SER A 169 16.19 -7.78 -38.70
N ILE A 170 16.10 -7.20 -37.50
CA ILE A 170 15.03 -7.46 -36.54
C ILE A 170 13.65 -7.26 -37.19
N ARG A 171 13.40 -6.08 -37.76
CA ARG A 171 12.09 -5.77 -38.36
C ARG A 171 11.74 -6.60 -39.58
N SER A 172 12.73 -7.07 -40.34
CA SER A 172 12.48 -7.80 -41.60
C SER A 172 12.38 -9.31 -41.41
N LYS A 173 12.87 -9.86 -40.29
CA LYS A 173 13.03 -11.31 -40.09
C LYS A 173 12.38 -11.86 -38.83
N THR A 174 11.98 -11.01 -37.90
CA THR A 174 11.43 -11.43 -36.61
C THR A 174 10.20 -10.58 -36.26
N ASP A 175 9.49 -11.02 -35.22
CA ASP A 175 8.40 -10.24 -34.61
C ASP A 175 8.89 -9.43 -33.40
N LEU A 176 10.22 -9.32 -33.22
CA LEU A 176 10.82 -8.61 -32.10
C LEU A 176 10.68 -7.10 -32.28
N LYS A 177 10.40 -6.43 -31.16
CA LYS A 177 10.49 -4.97 -31.04
C LYS A 177 11.95 -4.54 -30.96
N PHE A 178 12.29 -3.43 -31.59
CA PHE A 178 13.68 -2.93 -31.59
C PHE A 178 13.82 -1.74 -30.65
N GLY A 179 14.80 -1.79 -29.78
CA GLY A 179 15.09 -0.78 -28.77
C GLY A 179 16.55 -0.37 -28.76
N VAL A 180 16.82 0.76 -28.12
CA VAL A 180 18.17 1.30 -27.96
C VAL A 180 18.43 1.69 -26.53
N TYR A 181 19.62 1.37 -26.05
CA TYR A 181 20.18 2.02 -24.88
C TYR A 181 20.98 3.23 -25.31
N HIS A 182 20.89 4.31 -24.55
CA HIS A 182 21.66 5.52 -24.80
C HIS A 182 22.13 6.15 -23.49
N SER A 183 23.44 6.22 -23.29
CA SER A 183 23.97 7.00 -22.19
C SER A 183 23.77 8.50 -22.44
N LEU A 184 23.17 9.19 -21.49
CA LEU A 184 22.99 10.64 -21.52
C LEU A 184 24.33 11.38 -21.44
N MET A 185 25.36 10.77 -20.84
CA MET A 185 26.69 11.36 -20.63
C MET A 185 27.77 10.83 -21.59
N ASP A 186 28.91 11.51 -21.60
CA ASP A 186 30.12 11.12 -22.32
C ASP A 186 31.35 11.57 -21.51
N TRP A 187 32.00 10.63 -20.80
CA TRP A 187 32.96 10.88 -19.72
C TRP A 187 34.01 11.95 -20.05
N PHE A 188 34.51 11.96 -21.29
CA PHE A 188 35.66 12.79 -21.67
C PHE A 188 35.36 13.74 -22.82
N HIS A 189 34.09 13.91 -23.20
CA HIS A 189 33.72 14.91 -24.19
C HIS A 189 34.00 16.32 -23.66
N PRO A 190 34.70 17.20 -24.41
CA PRO A 190 35.05 18.54 -23.93
C PRO A 190 33.84 19.38 -23.51
N LEU A 191 32.72 19.28 -24.23
CA LEU A 191 31.49 19.98 -23.84
C LEU A 191 30.89 19.42 -22.55
N TYR A 192 30.92 18.10 -22.35
CA TYR A 192 30.38 17.48 -21.13
C TYR A 192 31.23 17.86 -19.92
N LEU A 193 32.56 17.76 -20.05
CA LEU A 193 33.50 18.19 -19.01
C LEU A 193 33.36 19.68 -18.68
N ARG A 194 33.08 20.52 -19.69
CA ARG A 194 32.81 21.95 -19.48
C ARG A 194 31.52 22.15 -18.69
N ASP A 195 30.41 21.54 -19.11
CA ASP A 195 29.13 21.65 -18.40
C ASP A 195 29.28 21.14 -16.95
N LYS A 196 29.93 19.98 -16.76
CA LYS A 196 30.24 19.42 -15.44
C LYS A 196 31.12 20.33 -14.58
N PHE A 197 32.12 21.00 -15.16
CA PHE A 197 32.94 22.00 -14.46
C PHE A 197 32.11 23.20 -13.98
N THR A 198 31.06 23.57 -14.72
CA THR A 198 30.10 24.61 -14.32
C THR A 198 28.97 24.09 -13.41
N LEU A 199 29.12 22.90 -12.83
CA LEU A 199 28.09 22.22 -12.02
C LEU A 199 26.76 22.12 -12.76
N PHE A 200 26.82 21.84 -14.07
CA PHE A 200 25.67 21.67 -14.96
C PHE A 200 24.77 22.91 -15.10
N THR A 201 25.29 24.11 -14.81
CA THR A 201 24.58 25.38 -15.06
C THR A 201 24.61 25.79 -16.53
N GLU A 202 25.66 25.41 -17.28
CA GLU A 202 25.66 25.43 -18.74
C GLU A 202 25.15 24.10 -19.30
N GLN A 203 24.53 24.11 -20.49
CA GLN A 203 23.94 22.95 -21.17
C GLN A 203 24.48 22.79 -22.61
N MET A 204 25.75 23.11 -22.82
CA MET A 204 26.34 23.10 -24.17
C MET A 204 26.41 21.69 -24.74
N PHE A 205 26.75 20.70 -23.92
CA PHE A 205 26.79 19.30 -24.32
C PHE A 205 25.40 18.76 -24.67
N VAL A 206 24.41 19.08 -23.85
CA VAL A 206 23.02 18.63 -24.06
C VAL A 206 22.46 19.19 -25.37
N LYS A 207 22.62 20.50 -25.60
CA LYS A 207 22.10 21.20 -26.79
C LYS A 207 22.82 20.85 -28.08
N GLN A 208 24.11 20.50 -28.02
CA GLN A 208 24.93 20.26 -29.23
C GLN A 208 25.22 18.79 -29.51
N LYS A 209 25.02 17.89 -28.54
CA LYS A 209 25.32 16.48 -28.68
C LYS A 209 24.19 15.57 -28.20
N SER A 210 23.91 15.53 -26.90
CA SER A 210 23.05 14.49 -26.31
C SER A 210 21.61 14.50 -26.87
N ILE A 211 20.92 15.66 -26.88
CA ILE A 211 19.57 15.75 -27.45
C ILE A 211 19.54 15.58 -28.98
N PRO A 212 20.46 16.21 -29.76
CA PRO A 212 20.56 15.90 -31.18
C PRO A 212 20.76 14.40 -31.50
N GLU A 213 21.60 13.69 -30.74
CA GLU A 213 21.77 12.22 -30.89
C GLU A 213 20.47 11.47 -30.63
N LEU A 214 19.74 11.81 -29.58
CA LEU A 214 18.46 11.18 -29.26
C LEU A 214 17.41 11.42 -30.36
N HIS A 215 17.30 12.63 -30.90
CA HIS A 215 16.42 12.89 -32.04
C HIS A 215 16.88 12.16 -33.31
N GLU A 216 18.17 12.10 -33.60
CA GLU A 216 18.71 11.31 -34.73
C GLU A 216 18.32 9.84 -34.57
N LEU A 217 18.54 9.26 -33.39
CA LEU A 217 18.22 7.86 -33.09
C LEU A 217 16.75 7.56 -33.32
N VAL A 218 15.87 8.40 -32.75
CA VAL A 218 14.43 8.18 -32.85
C VAL A 218 13.94 8.31 -34.28
N ASN A 219 14.36 9.35 -35.00
CA ASN A 219 13.86 9.60 -36.35
C ASN A 219 14.47 8.66 -37.41
N ALA A 220 15.70 8.19 -37.22
CA ALA A 220 16.37 7.31 -38.18
C ALA A 220 16.03 5.84 -37.96
N TYR A 221 15.93 5.41 -36.70
CA TYR A 221 15.83 3.98 -36.36
C TYR A 221 14.52 3.59 -35.71
N ASN A 222 13.59 4.50 -35.41
CA ASN A 222 12.25 4.23 -34.86
C ASN A 222 12.24 3.20 -33.71
N PRO A 223 13.05 3.38 -32.64
CA PRO A 223 13.08 2.44 -31.53
C PRO A 223 11.77 2.45 -30.73
N GLU A 224 11.31 1.27 -30.33
CA GLU A 224 10.15 1.04 -29.49
C GLU A 224 10.52 1.00 -28.00
N VAL A 225 11.81 0.91 -27.66
CA VAL A 225 12.34 1.10 -26.30
C VAL A 225 13.48 2.12 -26.37
N ILE A 226 13.44 3.16 -25.53
CA ILE A 226 14.57 4.05 -25.29
C ILE A 226 14.99 3.91 -23.83
N TRP A 227 16.11 3.23 -23.62
CA TRP A 227 16.68 2.94 -22.31
C TRP A 227 17.79 3.95 -22.02
N SER A 228 17.50 4.99 -21.22
CA SER A 228 18.48 6.03 -20.87
C SER A 228 19.35 5.60 -19.69
N ASP A 229 20.55 6.20 -19.54
CA ASP A 229 21.46 5.90 -18.43
C ASP A 229 22.47 7.02 -18.16
N GLY A 230 23.09 7.02 -16.99
CA GLY A 230 23.94 8.11 -16.51
C GLY A 230 23.16 9.19 -15.75
N ASP A 231 21.99 8.82 -15.23
CA ASP A 231 21.06 9.67 -14.48
C ASP A 231 21.69 10.27 -13.21
N TRP A 232 22.60 9.52 -12.55
CA TRP A 232 23.24 9.95 -11.31
C TRP A 232 24.11 11.21 -11.44
N GLU A 233 24.50 11.59 -12.66
CA GLU A 233 25.43 12.69 -12.89
C GLU A 233 24.79 14.08 -12.74
N ALA A 234 23.55 14.24 -13.20
CA ALA A 234 22.92 15.55 -13.32
C ALA A 234 21.39 15.44 -13.29
N PRO A 235 20.68 16.50 -12.86
CA PRO A 235 19.21 16.49 -12.78
C PRO A 235 18.56 16.44 -14.18
N ASP A 236 17.30 16.00 -14.21
CA ASP A 236 16.45 15.97 -15.42
C ASP A 236 16.39 17.30 -16.18
N SER A 237 16.42 18.41 -15.43
CA SER A 237 16.47 19.77 -15.97
C SER A 237 17.74 20.05 -16.79
N TYR A 238 18.90 19.53 -16.39
CA TYR A 238 20.13 19.66 -17.18
C TYR A 238 19.98 18.88 -18.48
N TRP A 239 19.50 17.64 -18.42
CA TRP A 239 19.31 16.77 -19.58
C TRP A 239 18.21 17.21 -20.53
N THR A 240 17.37 18.18 -20.14
CA THR A 240 16.14 18.56 -20.86
C THR A 240 15.25 17.35 -21.15
N ALA A 241 15.20 16.43 -20.18
CA ALA A 241 14.56 15.13 -20.36
C ALA A 241 13.06 15.27 -20.58
N LYS A 242 12.39 16.15 -19.83
CA LYS A 242 10.94 16.35 -19.93
C LYS A 242 10.53 16.89 -21.29
N GLU A 243 11.29 17.83 -21.85
CA GLU A 243 11.05 18.37 -23.18
C GLU A 243 11.24 17.31 -24.26
N PHE A 244 12.28 16.49 -24.15
CA PHE A 244 12.52 15.38 -25.06
C PHE A 244 11.40 14.33 -24.99
N LEU A 245 11.00 13.92 -23.78
CA LEU A 245 9.92 12.95 -23.57
C LEU A 245 8.56 13.47 -24.06
N ALA A 246 8.27 14.75 -23.84
CA ALA A 246 7.06 15.38 -24.39
C ALA A 246 7.07 15.33 -25.94
N TRP A 247 8.18 15.66 -26.59
CA TRP A 247 8.30 15.48 -28.04
C TRP A 247 8.17 14.00 -28.45
N LEU A 248 8.80 13.10 -27.70
CA LEU A 248 8.78 11.66 -27.96
C LEU A 248 7.34 11.12 -27.99
N TYR A 249 6.50 11.55 -27.04
CA TYR A 249 5.13 11.07 -26.91
C TYR A 249 4.11 11.82 -27.78
N ASN A 250 4.42 13.04 -28.25
CA ASN A 250 3.48 13.81 -29.06
C ASN A 250 3.75 13.71 -30.56
N ASP A 251 5.03 13.81 -30.95
CA ASP A 251 5.43 14.18 -32.31
C ASP A 251 6.34 13.16 -32.98
N SER A 252 6.97 12.26 -32.22
CA SER A 252 7.91 11.30 -32.76
C SER A 252 7.23 10.22 -33.63
N PRO A 253 7.97 9.56 -34.54
CA PRO A 253 7.44 8.46 -35.35
C PRO A 253 7.07 7.20 -34.55
N VAL A 254 7.42 7.14 -33.26
CA VAL A 254 7.22 5.97 -32.39
C VAL A 254 6.31 6.27 -31.21
N LYS A 255 5.67 7.43 -31.19
CA LYS A 255 4.86 7.92 -30.07
C LYS A 255 3.79 6.95 -29.56
N ASP A 256 3.24 6.12 -30.43
CA ASP A 256 2.18 5.17 -30.09
C ASP A 256 2.72 3.86 -29.50
N THR A 257 4.02 3.57 -29.68
CA THR A 257 4.62 2.27 -29.36
C THR A 257 5.79 2.37 -28.38
N VAL A 258 6.39 3.54 -28.22
CA VAL A 258 7.63 3.70 -27.44
C VAL A 258 7.39 3.59 -25.94
N VAL A 259 8.36 2.98 -25.27
CA VAL A 259 8.51 2.97 -23.81
C VAL A 259 9.88 3.51 -23.39
N VAL A 260 9.95 4.08 -22.19
CA VAL A 260 11.19 4.60 -21.60
C VAL A 260 11.31 4.14 -20.15
N ASN A 261 12.54 3.90 -19.71
CA ASN A 261 12.84 3.61 -18.29
C ASN A 261 12.83 4.89 -17.44
N ASP A 262 13.27 4.77 -16.19
CA ASP A 262 13.27 5.80 -15.14
C ASP A 262 14.63 6.50 -14.92
N ARG A 263 15.58 6.38 -15.87
CA ARG A 263 16.95 6.92 -15.72
C ARG A 263 17.19 8.22 -16.48
N TRP A 264 16.26 9.17 -16.31
CA TRP A 264 16.28 10.45 -17.02
C TRP A 264 16.88 11.63 -16.23
N GLY A 265 17.45 11.37 -15.06
CA GLY A 265 18.17 12.36 -14.26
C GLY A 265 18.29 12.00 -12.78
N SER A 266 19.07 12.78 -12.04
CA SER A 266 19.35 12.48 -10.64
C SER A 266 18.06 12.55 -9.80
N GLY A 267 17.77 11.50 -9.05
CA GLY A 267 16.60 11.43 -8.17
C GLY A 267 15.29 11.08 -8.88
N ILE A 268 15.34 10.68 -10.15
CA ILE A 268 14.23 10.19 -10.99
C ILE A 268 13.97 8.68 -10.83
N PRO A 269 14.97 7.79 -10.65
CA PRO A 269 14.70 6.35 -10.53
C PRO A 269 13.71 6.01 -9.40
N CYS A 270 12.85 5.02 -9.66
CA CYS A 270 11.67 4.65 -8.87
C CYS A 270 10.63 5.77 -8.62
N LYS A 271 10.63 6.85 -9.39
CA LYS A 271 9.66 7.95 -9.22
C LYS A 271 8.94 8.37 -10.49
N HIS A 272 9.64 8.37 -11.62
CA HIS A 272 9.10 8.83 -12.90
C HIS A 272 9.60 7.94 -14.04
N GLY A 273 8.94 8.00 -15.19
CA GLY A 273 9.28 7.21 -16.38
C GLY A 273 8.23 6.15 -16.69
N GLY A 274 8.26 5.61 -17.91
CA GLY A 274 7.24 4.65 -18.36
C GLY A 274 7.27 3.34 -17.57
N TYR A 275 8.44 2.93 -17.07
CA TYR A 275 8.60 1.80 -16.17
C TYR A 275 9.84 1.98 -15.30
N TYR A 276 9.85 1.36 -14.12
CA TYR A 276 10.94 1.48 -13.16
C TYR A 276 12.04 0.46 -13.41
N THR A 277 13.28 0.92 -13.34
CA THR A 277 14.47 0.09 -13.25
C THR A 277 15.21 0.33 -11.95
N CYS A 278 15.01 1.47 -11.26
CA CYS A 278 15.49 1.79 -9.92
C CYS A 278 17.02 1.71 -9.71
N THR A 279 17.57 0.51 -9.75
CA THR A 279 19.01 0.19 -9.66
C THR A 279 19.36 -0.94 -10.62
N ASP A 280 20.65 -1.20 -10.83
CA ASP A 280 21.05 -2.38 -11.59
C ASP A 280 20.54 -3.67 -10.93
N ARG A 281 20.04 -4.62 -11.72
CA ARG A 281 19.46 -5.90 -11.26
C ARG A 281 18.31 -5.70 -10.27
N TYR A 282 17.51 -4.66 -10.44
CA TYR A 282 16.36 -4.40 -9.58
C TYR A 282 15.34 -5.53 -9.69
N ASN A 283 15.04 -6.16 -8.55
CA ASN A 283 13.99 -7.15 -8.39
C ASN A 283 13.42 -6.99 -6.96
N PRO A 284 12.20 -6.44 -6.80
CA PRO A 284 11.62 -6.20 -5.49
C PRO A 284 11.21 -7.49 -4.75
N GLY A 285 11.10 -8.62 -5.46
CA GLY A 285 10.65 -9.90 -4.87
C GLY A 285 9.19 -9.92 -4.41
N VAL A 286 8.44 -8.83 -4.65
CA VAL A 286 7.03 -8.65 -4.33
C VAL A 286 6.34 -7.87 -5.45
N LEU A 287 5.02 -7.98 -5.56
CA LEU A 287 4.25 -7.14 -6.48
C LEU A 287 4.31 -5.67 -6.03
N ILE A 288 4.61 -4.77 -6.97
CA ILE A 288 4.55 -3.32 -6.79
C ILE A 288 3.57 -2.71 -7.79
N GLU A 289 3.03 -1.54 -7.47
CA GLU A 289 1.96 -0.88 -8.24
C GLU A 289 2.42 -0.46 -9.65
N HIS A 290 3.60 0.15 -9.75
CA HIS A 290 4.13 0.63 -11.03
C HIS A 290 4.87 -0.48 -11.79
N LYS A 291 4.69 -0.54 -13.12
CA LYS A 291 5.43 -1.48 -13.97
C LYS A 291 6.94 -1.27 -13.82
N TRP A 292 7.68 -2.37 -13.79
CA TRP A 292 9.14 -2.35 -13.63
C TRP A 292 9.84 -3.38 -14.53
N GLU A 293 11.16 -3.24 -14.69
CA GLU A 293 12.01 -4.11 -15.50
C GLU A 293 13.28 -4.51 -14.73
N ASN A 294 13.48 -5.83 -14.53
CA ASN A 294 14.72 -6.42 -14.05
C ASN A 294 15.79 -6.36 -15.14
N CYS A 295 16.60 -5.31 -15.12
CA CYS A 295 17.74 -5.19 -16.02
C CYS A 295 18.96 -5.92 -15.42
N MET A 296 19.34 -7.07 -16.00
CA MET A 296 20.33 -8.00 -15.43
C MET A 296 21.35 -8.50 -16.46
N THR A 297 22.40 -9.19 -15.99
CA THR A 297 23.52 -9.70 -16.81
C THR A 297 23.71 -11.21 -16.70
N LEU A 298 23.90 -11.91 -17.83
CA LEU A 298 24.24 -13.34 -17.79
C LEU A 298 25.64 -13.60 -17.22
N ASP A 299 26.57 -12.67 -17.46
CA ASP A 299 27.85 -12.62 -16.74
C ASP A 299 27.60 -11.92 -15.39
N LYS A 300 27.77 -12.65 -14.29
CA LYS A 300 27.52 -12.20 -12.91
C LYS A 300 28.37 -10.97 -12.53
N ALA A 301 29.43 -10.65 -13.29
CA ALA A 301 30.37 -9.59 -12.94
C ALA A 301 30.40 -8.39 -13.91
N SER A 302 29.82 -8.46 -15.11
CA SER A 302 30.03 -7.43 -16.15
C SER A 302 28.91 -7.35 -17.18
N TRP A 303 28.64 -6.16 -17.71
CA TRP A 303 27.75 -5.98 -18.85
C TRP A 303 28.48 -6.23 -20.17
N GLY A 304 29.70 -5.68 -20.31
CA GLY A 304 30.57 -5.89 -21.45
C GLY A 304 31.28 -7.25 -21.45
N TYR A 305 31.79 -7.67 -22.62
CA TYR A 305 32.49 -8.94 -22.79
C TYR A 305 33.82 -9.01 -22.03
N ARG A 306 34.05 -10.11 -21.31
CA ARG A 306 35.32 -10.42 -20.64
C ARG A 306 35.93 -11.72 -21.17
N ARG A 307 37.08 -11.64 -21.82
CA ARG A 307 37.77 -12.82 -22.38
C ARG A 307 38.35 -13.78 -21.33
N ASN A 308 38.45 -13.33 -20.08
CA ASN A 308 38.97 -14.11 -18.96
C ASN A 308 37.87 -14.67 -18.04
N ALA A 309 36.59 -14.48 -18.38
CA ALA A 309 35.47 -15.04 -17.63
C ALA A 309 35.50 -16.57 -17.64
N LYS A 310 35.15 -17.17 -16.51
CA LYS A 310 35.04 -18.62 -16.34
C LYS A 310 33.58 -19.05 -16.39
N LEU A 311 33.31 -20.34 -16.59
CA LEU A 311 31.94 -20.87 -16.60
C LEU A 311 31.16 -20.51 -15.33
N SER A 312 31.82 -20.52 -14.16
CA SER A 312 31.24 -20.14 -12.87
C SER A 312 30.83 -18.66 -12.77
N ASP A 313 31.35 -17.82 -13.64
CA ASP A 313 31.03 -16.38 -13.68
C ASP A 313 29.71 -16.13 -14.42
N TYR A 314 29.11 -17.15 -15.05
CA TYR A 314 27.84 -17.03 -15.76
C TYR A 314 26.71 -17.63 -14.94
N LEU A 315 25.49 -17.12 -15.13
CA LEU A 315 24.28 -17.81 -14.69
C LEU A 315 24.17 -19.15 -15.41
N THR A 316 23.76 -20.17 -14.65
CA THR A 316 23.27 -21.43 -15.20
C THR A 316 21.91 -21.21 -15.85
N THR A 317 21.48 -22.11 -16.72
CA THR A 317 20.14 -22.04 -17.30
C THR A 317 19.04 -22.09 -16.23
N ALA A 318 19.22 -22.88 -15.17
CA ALA A 318 18.28 -22.94 -14.05
C ALA A 318 18.17 -21.61 -13.31
N GLU A 319 19.31 -20.98 -12.98
CA GLU A 319 19.33 -19.64 -12.37
C GLU A 319 18.66 -18.59 -13.29
N LEU A 320 18.88 -18.65 -14.61
CA LEU A 320 18.24 -17.75 -15.56
C LEU A 320 16.71 -17.93 -15.62
N VAL A 321 16.23 -19.17 -15.68
CA VAL A 321 14.79 -19.46 -15.68
C VAL A 321 14.15 -19.00 -14.36
N GLN A 322 14.84 -19.20 -13.23
CA GLN A 322 14.39 -18.67 -11.93
C GLN A 322 14.22 -17.15 -11.97
N GLU A 323 15.23 -16.39 -12.43
CA GLU A 323 15.14 -14.92 -12.53
C GLU A 323 13.94 -14.47 -13.38
N VAL A 324 13.68 -15.16 -14.51
CA VAL A 324 12.52 -14.89 -15.36
C VAL A 324 11.21 -15.13 -14.62
N VAL A 325 11.08 -16.26 -13.93
CA VAL A 325 9.86 -16.67 -13.22
C VAL A 325 9.56 -15.71 -12.06
N GLU A 326 10.55 -15.43 -11.21
CA GLU A 326 10.38 -14.53 -10.07
C GLU A 326 10.01 -13.11 -10.54
N THR A 327 10.69 -12.61 -11.57
CA THR A 327 10.43 -11.28 -12.12
C THR A 327 9.00 -11.15 -12.65
N VAL A 328 8.55 -12.12 -13.47
CA VAL A 328 7.23 -12.07 -14.11
C VAL A 328 6.11 -12.28 -13.11
N SER A 329 6.28 -13.18 -12.14
CA SER A 329 5.32 -13.38 -11.04
C SER A 329 5.13 -12.11 -10.20
N CYS A 330 6.18 -11.30 -10.02
CA CYS A 330 6.12 -10.01 -9.32
C CYS A 330 5.77 -8.81 -10.22
N GLY A 331 5.28 -9.07 -11.45
CA GLY A 331 4.76 -8.04 -12.37
C GLY A 331 5.80 -7.35 -13.24
N GLY A 332 7.07 -7.73 -13.14
CA GLY A 332 8.16 -7.15 -13.91
C GLY A 332 8.29 -7.71 -15.33
N ASN A 333 8.99 -6.97 -16.18
CA ASN A 333 9.68 -7.53 -17.34
C ASN A 333 11.14 -7.82 -16.97
N ILE A 334 11.82 -8.68 -17.72
CA ILE A 334 13.25 -8.95 -17.54
C ILE A 334 14.01 -8.63 -18.82
N LEU A 335 15.11 -7.89 -18.67
CA LEU A 335 15.99 -7.47 -19.75
C LEU A 335 17.38 -8.08 -19.55
N ILE A 336 17.67 -9.12 -20.34
CA ILE A 336 18.79 -10.04 -20.14
C ILE A 336 19.98 -9.60 -20.97
N ASN A 337 21.05 -9.14 -20.33
CA ASN A 337 22.24 -8.68 -21.03
C ASN A 337 23.22 -9.77 -21.43
N VAL A 338 23.74 -9.65 -22.66
CA VAL A 338 24.93 -10.34 -23.17
C VAL A 338 25.97 -9.32 -23.66
N GLY A 339 27.25 -9.68 -23.51
CA GLY A 339 28.38 -8.88 -24.00
C GLY A 339 29.02 -9.52 -25.25
N PRO A 340 28.82 -8.98 -26.46
CA PRO A 340 29.49 -9.49 -27.66
C PRO A 340 30.98 -9.13 -27.70
N THR A 341 31.75 -9.97 -28.38
CA THR A 341 33.19 -9.75 -28.62
C THR A 341 33.41 -8.58 -29.58
N LYS A 342 34.63 -8.01 -29.61
CA LYS A 342 35.00 -6.93 -30.56
C LYS A 342 34.78 -7.29 -32.04
N ASP A 343 34.80 -8.57 -32.37
CA ASP A 343 34.63 -9.08 -33.73
C ASP A 343 33.15 -9.29 -34.08
N GLY A 344 32.21 -9.08 -33.16
CA GLY A 344 30.76 -9.21 -33.41
C GLY A 344 30.18 -10.59 -33.11
N ILE A 345 30.95 -11.47 -32.45
CA ILE A 345 30.50 -12.81 -32.04
C ILE A 345 29.83 -12.72 -30.66
N ILE A 346 28.63 -13.31 -30.51
CA ILE A 346 28.04 -13.65 -29.21
C ILE A 346 28.69 -14.97 -28.77
N ALA A 347 29.34 -14.96 -27.60
CA ALA A 347 30.10 -16.13 -27.15
C ALA A 347 29.18 -17.37 -27.00
N PRO A 348 29.65 -18.59 -27.32
CA PRO A 348 28.82 -19.79 -27.29
C PRO A 348 28.09 -20.04 -25.97
N ILE A 349 28.67 -19.61 -24.83
CA ILE A 349 28.02 -19.73 -23.52
C ILE A 349 26.76 -18.85 -23.41
N PHE A 350 26.78 -17.63 -23.97
CA PHE A 350 25.60 -16.78 -24.01
C PHE A 350 24.56 -17.33 -24.98
N GLU A 351 25.00 -17.79 -26.16
CA GLU A 351 24.12 -18.44 -27.14
C GLU A 351 23.41 -19.66 -26.54
N GLU A 352 24.14 -20.54 -25.85
CA GLU A 352 23.59 -21.71 -25.16
C GLU A 352 22.50 -21.31 -24.15
N ARG A 353 22.78 -20.36 -23.25
CA ARG A 353 21.79 -19.91 -22.24
C ARG A 353 20.54 -19.31 -22.88
N LEU A 354 20.71 -18.51 -23.93
CA LEU A 354 19.58 -17.91 -24.65
C LEU A 354 18.74 -18.96 -25.38
N ARG A 355 19.36 -19.92 -26.06
CA ARG A 355 18.64 -21.01 -26.76
C ARG A 355 17.98 -21.98 -25.79
N ASP A 356 18.60 -22.26 -24.66
CA ASP A 356 18.01 -23.07 -23.59
C ASP A 356 16.74 -22.40 -23.03
N LEU A 357 16.82 -21.09 -22.72
CA LEU A 357 15.68 -20.31 -22.27
C LEU A 357 14.54 -20.34 -23.31
N GLY A 358 14.86 -20.14 -24.59
CA GLY A 358 13.89 -20.23 -25.66
C GLY A 358 13.26 -21.61 -25.82
N SER A 359 14.03 -22.67 -25.61
CA SER A 359 13.53 -24.05 -25.61
C SER A 359 12.54 -24.30 -24.47
N TRP A 360 12.82 -23.75 -23.28
CA TRP A 360 11.89 -23.78 -22.15
C TRP A 360 10.61 -22.97 -22.42
N LEU A 361 10.74 -21.74 -22.93
CA LEU A 361 9.61 -20.86 -23.25
C LEU A 361 8.73 -21.40 -24.38
N LYS A 362 9.26 -22.21 -25.30
CA LYS A 362 8.45 -22.89 -26.32
C LYS A 362 7.40 -23.82 -25.72
N VAL A 363 7.69 -24.42 -24.57
CA VAL A 363 6.77 -25.29 -23.83
C VAL A 363 5.95 -24.49 -22.82
N ASN A 364 6.61 -23.64 -22.04
CA ASN A 364 6.04 -23.02 -20.84
C ASN A 364 5.64 -21.55 -21.03
N GLY A 365 5.86 -20.97 -22.22
CA GLY A 365 5.67 -19.54 -22.48
C GLY A 365 4.23 -19.04 -22.27
N LYS A 366 3.22 -19.92 -22.28
CA LYS A 366 1.84 -19.57 -21.91
C LYS A 366 1.68 -19.11 -20.46
N ALA A 367 2.58 -19.53 -19.58
CA ALA A 367 2.63 -19.09 -18.19
C ALA A 367 3.47 -17.82 -17.99
N ILE A 368 4.03 -17.26 -19.06
CA ILE A 368 4.92 -16.10 -19.02
C ILE A 368 4.34 -14.96 -19.85
N TYR A 369 4.20 -15.14 -21.17
CA TYR A 369 3.72 -14.06 -22.04
C TYR A 369 2.26 -13.74 -21.78
N SER A 370 1.92 -12.44 -21.82
CA SER A 370 0.55 -11.93 -21.62
C SER A 370 -0.11 -12.31 -20.29
N THR A 371 0.63 -12.89 -19.34
CA THR A 371 0.13 -13.17 -18.00
C THR A 371 0.14 -11.92 -17.13
N LYS A 372 -0.64 -11.95 -16.05
CA LYS A 372 -0.60 -10.96 -14.97
C LYS A 372 -0.11 -11.61 -13.68
N PRO A 373 0.42 -10.84 -12.73
CA PRO A 373 0.61 -11.32 -11.36
C PRO A 373 -0.70 -11.88 -10.82
N TRP A 374 -0.67 -13.07 -10.23
CA TRP A 374 -1.81 -13.59 -9.50
C TRP A 374 -1.87 -12.98 -8.10
N THR A 375 -3.00 -13.12 -7.40
CA THR A 375 -3.21 -12.61 -6.03
C THR A 375 -2.10 -13.03 -5.06
N PHE A 376 -1.51 -14.21 -5.26
CA PHE A 376 -0.28 -14.65 -4.60
C PHE A 376 0.83 -14.76 -5.63
N GLN A 377 2.02 -14.20 -5.36
CA GLN A 377 3.17 -14.31 -6.27
C GLN A 377 3.92 -15.64 -6.10
N ASN A 378 3.97 -16.18 -4.90
CA ASN A 378 4.58 -17.49 -4.59
C ASN A 378 3.69 -18.32 -3.66
N ASP A 379 4.05 -19.61 -3.52
CA ASP A 379 3.29 -20.53 -2.69
C ASP A 379 3.62 -20.43 -1.20
N THR A 380 2.58 -20.58 -0.38
CA THR A 380 2.67 -20.47 1.08
C THR A 380 3.25 -21.71 1.75
N LEU A 381 3.30 -22.87 1.07
CA LEU A 381 3.76 -24.14 1.64
C LEU A 381 5.00 -24.71 0.95
N THR A 382 5.09 -24.59 -0.36
CA THR A 382 6.24 -25.13 -1.13
C THR A 382 7.12 -24.00 -1.66
N SER A 383 8.31 -23.87 -1.08
CA SER A 383 9.33 -22.95 -1.56
C SER A 383 9.71 -23.24 -3.01
N GLY A 384 9.95 -22.20 -3.81
CA GLY A 384 10.32 -22.34 -5.21
C GLY A 384 9.13 -22.61 -6.15
N VAL A 385 7.89 -22.40 -5.68
CA VAL A 385 6.70 -22.36 -6.53
C VAL A 385 6.22 -20.92 -6.64
N TRP A 386 6.12 -20.44 -7.87
CA TRP A 386 5.70 -19.09 -8.22
C TRP A 386 4.45 -19.12 -9.09
N TYR A 387 3.66 -18.06 -9.06
CA TYR A 387 2.38 -18.01 -9.75
C TYR A 387 2.29 -16.89 -10.77
N THR A 388 1.61 -17.18 -11.87
CA THR A 388 1.11 -16.19 -12.82
C THR A 388 -0.33 -16.53 -13.17
N GLN A 389 -1.10 -15.52 -13.58
CA GLN A 389 -2.48 -15.68 -14.02
C GLN A 389 -2.59 -15.46 -15.53
N GLY A 390 -3.40 -16.27 -16.22
CA GLY A 390 -3.74 -16.06 -17.63
C GLY A 390 -4.32 -14.68 -17.90
N SER A 391 -4.28 -14.25 -19.17
CA SER A 391 -4.80 -12.93 -19.60
C SER A 391 -6.31 -12.80 -19.35
N GLU A 392 -6.84 -11.58 -19.30
CA GLU A 392 -8.29 -11.29 -19.13
C GLU A 392 -9.21 -11.97 -20.16
N ASN A 393 -8.69 -12.30 -21.35
CA ASN A 393 -9.44 -13.01 -22.39
C ASN A 393 -9.45 -14.54 -22.18
N ASP A 394 -8.82 -15.04 -21.12
CA ASP A 394 -8.84 -16.45 -20.75
C ASP A 394 -10.13 -16.76 -19.97
N VAL A 395 -11.11 -17.27 -20.70
CA VAL A 395 -12.48 -17.57 -20.22
C VAL A 395 -12.49 -18.52 -19.01
N ASP A 396 -11.41 -19.28 -18.80
CA ASP A 396 -11.31 -20.33 -17.78
C ASP A 396 -10.59 -19.89 -16.48
N GLN A 397 -10.19 -18.62 -16.35
CA GLN A 397 -9.46 -18.08 -15.19
C GLN A 397 -8.26 -18.94 -14.78
N THR A 398 -7.37 -19.21 -15.75
CA THR A 398 -6.22 -20.09 -15.53
C THR A 398 -5.19 -19.47 -14.59
N VAL A 399 -4.71 -20.23 -13.60
CA VAL A 399 -3.48 -19.93 -12.84
C VAL A 399 -2.40 -20.94 -13.19
N TYR A 400 -1.17 -20.47 -13.31
CA TYR A 400 0.00 -21.29 -13.58
C TYR A 400 0.87 -21.34 -12.34
N ALA A 401 1.06 -22.53 -11.77
CA ALA A 401 2.05 -22.78 -10.72
C ALA A 401 3.36 -23.22 -11.37
N ILE A 402 4.39 -22.39 -11.28
CA ILE A 402 5.71 -22.60 -11.88
C ILE A 402 6.65 -23.13 -10.79
N VAL A 403 7.02 -24.39 -10.93
CA VAL A 403 7.81 -25.16 -9.96
C VAL A 403 9.28 -25.13 -10.39
N LEU A 404 10.14 -24.50 -9.60
CA LEU A 404 11.58 -24.36 -9.89
C LEU A 404 12.39 -25.60 -9.49
N GLU A 405 11.90 -26.40 -8.55
CA GLU A 405 12.55 -27.65 -8.11
C GLU A 405 11.58 -28.82 -8.19
N TRP A 406 11.97 -29.89 -8.89
CA TRP A 406 11.12 -31.07 -9.01
C TRP A 406 10.91 -31.72 -7.63
N PRO A 407 9.66 -31.89 -7.17
CA PRO A 407 9.40 -32.36 -5.81
C PRO A 407 9.80 -33.82 -5.63
N LYS A 408 10.16 -34.17 -4.39
CA LYS A 408 10.45 -35.55 -4.01
C LYS A 408 9.18 -36.40 -4.13
N GLU A 409 9.35 -37.65 -4.55
CA GLU A 409 8.25 -38.61 -4.69
C GLU A 409 7.13 -38.18 -5.66
N HIS A 410 7.40 -37.20 -6.53
CA HIS A 410 6.44 -36.66 -7.51
C HIS A 410 5.19 -36.03 -6.88
N GLN A 411 5.28 -35.60 -5.62
CA GLN A 411 4.16 -35.00 -4.87
C GLN A 411 4.39 -33.52 -4.64
N LEU A 412 3.51 -32.69 -5.20
CA LEU A 412 3.54 -31.23 -5.06
C LEU A 412 2.41 -30.79 -4.12
N LEU A 413 2.74 -30.11 -3.03
CA LEU A 413 1.75 -29.54 -2.11
C LEU A 413 1.64 -28.03 -2.37
N LEU A 414 0.46 -27.57 -2.80
CA LEU A 414 0.20 -26.15 -3.05
C LEU A 414 -0.68 -25.58 -1.93
N GLY A 415 -0.23 -24.52 -1.28
CA GLY A 415 -0.97 -23.86 -0.20
C GLY A 415 -1.90 -22.74 -0.67
N SER A 416 -1.54 -22.04 -1.74
CA SER A 416 -2.28 -20.85 -2.19
C SER A 416 -3.56 -21.16 -3.00
N PRO A 417 -3.56 -22.10 -3.97
CA PRO A 417 -4.74 -22.40 -4.78
C PRO A 417 -5.84 -23.12 -3.99
N LYS A 418 -7.08 -22.68 -4.17
CA LYS A 418 -8.29 -23.39 -3.73
C LYS A 418 -8.99 -23.99 -4.95
N LEU A 419 -9.16 -25.31 -4.95
CA LEU A 419 -9.76 -26.04 -6.06
C LEU A 419 -11.20 -26.43 -5.76
N THR A 420 -12.03 -26.40 -6.80
CA THR A 420 -13.40 -26.90 -6.81
C THR A 420 -13.44 -28.31 -7.41
N GLN A 421 -14.58 -29.00 -7.34
CA GLN A 421 -14.75 -30.32 -7.95
C GLN A 421 -14.58 -30.30 -9.48
N ASP A 422 -14.78 -29.13 -10.10
CA ASP A 422 -14.64 -28.94 -11.54
C ASP A 422 -13.23 -28.51 -11.96
N SER A 423 -12.32 -28.30 -11.00
CA SER A 423 -10.95 -27.88 -11.29
C SER A 423 -10.18 -28.94 -12.07
N LYS A 424 -9.45 -28.47 -13.09
CA LYS A 424 -8.62 -29.33 -13.95
C LYS A 424 -7.18 -28.90 -13.85
N LEU A 425 -6.32 -29.86 -13.53
CA LEU A 425 -4.88 -29.66 -13.46
C LEU A 425 -4.20 -30.42 -14.58
N SER A 426 -3.20 -29.80 -15.19
CA SER A 426 -2.34 -30.42 -16.22
C SER A 426 -0.92 -29.86 -16.10
N VAL A 427 0.09 -30.59 -16.55
CA VAL A 427 1.46 -30.06 -16.69
C VAL A 427 1.72 -29.66 -18.13
N LEU A 428 2.24 -28.46 -18.36
CA LEU A 428 2.66 -28.05 -19.70
C LEU A 428 3.84 -28.93 -20.18
N GLY A 429 3.76 -29.39 -21.43
CA GLY A 429 4.72 -30.36 -21.98
C GLY A 429 4.49 -31.81 -21.56
N GLY A 430 3.42 -32.11 -20.81
CA GLY A 430 2.95 -33.46 -20.49
C GLY A 430 1.64 -33.81 -21.21
N THR A 431 1.14 -35.03 -20.98
CA THR A 431 -0.15 -35.50 -21.50
C THR A 431 -1.07 -35.96 -20.38
N GLY A 432 -2.33 -35.51 -20.40
CA GLY A 432 -3.35 -35.94 -19.45
C GLY A 432 -3.61 -34.95 -18.32
N GLN A 433 -4.64 -35.23 -17.53
CA GLN A 433 -4.96 -34.50 -16.32
C GLN A 433 -4.17 -35.07 -15.14
N LEU A 434 -3.79 -34.20 -14.20
CA LEU A 434 -3.13 -34.60 -12.96
C LEU A 434 -4.17 -35.03 -11.93
N GLU A 435 -3.84 -36.07 -11.20
CA GLU A 435 -4.58 -36.43 -10.00
C GLU A 435 -4.24 -35.45 -8.89
N TRP A 436 -5.26 -34.98 -8.19
CA TRP A 436 -5.09 -34.09 -7.06
C TRP A 436 -6.11 -34.40 -5.97
N SER A 437 -5.78 -34.04 -4.74
CA SER A 437 -6.68 -34.18 -3.59
C SER A 437 -6.55 -32.98 -2.66
N GLN A 438 -7.69 -32.44 -2.22
CA GLN A 438 -7.71 -31.43 -1.18
C GLN A 438 -7.30 -32.06 0.16
N THR A 439 -6.35 -31.44 0.84
CA THR A 439 -5.91 -31.80 2.21
C THR A 439 -6.23 -30.66 3.17
N SER A 440 -6.03 -30.88 4.47
CA SER A 440 -6.20 -29.83 5.49
C SER A 440 -5.16 -28.71 5.42
N MET A 441 -4.03 -28.95 4.75
CA MET A 441 -2.96 -27.95 4.60
C MET A 441 -3.04 -27.23 3.26
N GLY A 442 -3.47 -27.91 2.19
CA GLY A 442 -3.51 -27.37 0.84
C GLY A 442 -3.90 -28.44 -0.19
N VAL A 443 -3.59 -28.19 -1.45
CA VAL A 443 -3.85 -29.11 -2.57
C VAL A 443 -2.63 -30.00 -2.79
N LEU A 444 -2.80 -31.32 -2.62
CA LEU A 444 -1.77 -32.28 -3.00
C LEU A 444 -1.99 -32.70 -4.46
N VAL A 445 -0.99 -32.44 -5.30
CA VAL A 445 -0.98 -32.75 -6.74
C VAL A 445 0.03 -33.86 -7.01
N GLN A 446 -0.40 -34.90 -7.72
CA GLN A 446 0.48 -35.98 -8.18
C GLN A 446 1.04 -35.61 -9.55
N LEU A 447 2.36 -35.40 -9.61
CA LEU A 447 3.08 -35.12 -10.85
C LEU A 447 3.45 -36.43 -11.57
N PRO A 448 3.60 -36.41 -12.91
CA PRO A 448 4.05 -37.58 -13.66
C PRO A 448 5.54 -37.88 -13.41
N GLU A 449 6.09 -38.90 -14.07
CA GLU A 449 7.55 -39.09 -14.09
C GLU A 449 8.24 -37.89 -14.75
N ARG A 450 9.28 -37.34 -14.13
CA ARG A 450 9.98 -36.14 -14.65
C ARG A 450 10.45 -36.35 -16.10
N ASP A 451 11.04 -37.50 -16.38
CA ASP A 451 11.58 -37.86 -17.70
C ASP A 451 10.50 -38.01 -18.79
N SER A 452 9.21 -38.01 -18.41
CA SER A 452 8.10 -38.01 -19.36
C SER A 452 7.77 -36.62 -19.90
N LEU A 453 8.31 -35.56 -19.31
CA LEU A 453 8.05 -34.18 -19.70
C LEU A 453 9.09 -33.67 -20.71
N SER A 454 8.64 -32.88 -21.67
CA SER A 454 9.53 -32.28 -22.69
C SER A 454 10.19 -30.97 -22.24
N THR A 455 10.39 -30.77 -20.94
CA THR A 455 10.93 -29.52 -20.36
C THR A 455 11.81 -29.80 -19.15
N ASP A 456 12.87 -28.99 -19.00
CA ASP A 456 13.82 -29.01 -17.90
C ASP A 456 13.83 -27.66 -17.16
N TRP A 457 14.60 -27.58 -16.07
CA TRP A 457 14.85 -26.38 -15.22
C TRP A 457 13.67 -25.88 -14.40
N ALA A 458 12.47 -25.78 -14.97
CA ALA A 458 11.23 -25.48 -14.25
C ALA A 458 10.03 -26.12 -14.95
N TRP A 459 8.97 -26.38 -14.19
CA TRP A 459 7.78 -27.10 -14.67
C TRP A 459 6.51 -26.35 -14.30
N VAL A 460 5.55 -26.32 -15.22
CA VAL A 460 4.35 -25.51 -15.04
C VAL A 460 3.12 -26.40 -14.88
N VAL A 461 2.49 -26.32 -13.71
CA VAL A 461 1.14 -26.86 -13.50
C VAL A 461 0.14 -25.79 -13.91
N ARG A 462 -0.62 -26.07 -14.96
CA ARG A 462 -1.77 -25.27 -15.39
C ARG A 462 -2.99 -25.70 -14.59
N ILE A 463 -3.62 -24.74 -13.93
CA ILE A 463 -4.78 -24.93 -13.05
C ILE A 463 -5.96 -24.14 -13.62
N GLU A 464 -7.00 -24.86 -14.04
CA GLU A 464 -8.27 -24.29 -14.51
C GLU A 464 -9.36 -24.49 -13.48
N GLY A 465 -10.35 -23.58 -13.45
CA GLY A 465 -11.47 -23.68 -12.52
C GLY A 465 -11.03 -23.57 -11.06
N ILE A 466 -9.98 -22.77 -10.80
CA ILE A 466 -9.70 -22.29 -9.44
C ILE A 466 -10.93 -21.55 -8.94
N ASP A 467 -11.21 -21.71 -7.66
CA ASP A 467 -12.16 -20.86 -6.97
C ASP A 467 -11.57 -19.44 -6.90
N THR A 468 -11.64 -18.69 -8.00
CA THR A 468 -11.67 -17.24 -7.87
C THR A 468 -13.05 -16.99 -7.33
N VAL A 469 -13.12 -16.63 -6.06
CA VAL A 469 -14.41 -16.48 -5.37
C VAL A 469 -15.11 -15.33 -6.06
N ARG A 470 -15.94 -15.65 -7.06
CA ARG A 470 -16.80 -14.67 -7.69
C ARG A 470 -18.00 -14.52 -6.78
N TYR A 471 -18.17 -13.32 -6.26
CA TYR A 471 -19.27 -13.04 -5.37
C TYR A 471 -20.53 -12.80 -6.20
N ASN A 472 -21.47 -13.74 -6.18
CA ASN A 472 -22.76 -13.55 -6.83
C ASN A 472 -23.54 -12.44 -6.09
N ALA A 473 -24.49 -11.80 -6.76
CA ALA A 473 -25.38 -10.79 -6.19
C ALA A 473 -26.42 -11.39 -5.22
N THR A 474 -25.95 -12.14 -4.22
CA THR A 474 -26.72 -12.80 -3.15
C THR A 474 -25.93 -12.66 -1.85
N TRP A 475 -26.58 -12.37 -0.73
CA TRP A 475 -25.90 -12.18 0.55
C TRP A 475 -25.13 -13.43 1.00
N GLU A 476 -25.66 -14.63 0.72
CA GLU A 476 -24.96 -15.89 0.98
C GLU A 476 -23.61 -16.01 0.25
N SER A 477 -23.41 -15.23 -0.81
CA SER A 477 -22.15 -15.14 -1.53
C SER A 477 -21.35 -13.94 -1.06
N LEU A 478 -21.94 -12.74 -1.04
CA LEU A 478 -21.26 -11.49 -0.68
C LEU A 478 -20.66 -11.55 0.74
N ASP A 479 -21.39 -12.08 1.72
CA ASP A 479 -20.95 -12.16 3.13
C ASP A 479 -19.84 -13.21 3.36
N THR A 480 -19.49 -14.00 2.34
CA THR A 480 -18.35 -14.94 2.41
C THR A 480 -17.02 -14.26 2.10
N ARG A 481 -17.03 -13.01 1.63
CA ARG A 481 -15.82 -12.26 1.32
C ARG A 481 -15.00 -12.07 2.59
N PRO A 482 -13.72 -12.49 2.60
CA PRO A 482 -12.84 -12.20 3.73
C PRO A 482 -12.64 -10.69 3.89
N LEU A 483 -12.74 -10.20 5.13
CA LEU A 483 -12.43 -8.82 5.44
C LEU A 483 -10.96 -8.50 5.10
N PRO A 484 -10.68 -7.44 4.31
CA PRO A 484 -9.33 -6.95 4.08
C PRO A 484 -8.59 -6.66 5.40
N GLN A 485 -7.40 -7.24 5.53
CA GLN A 485 -6.65 -7.23 6.80
C GLN A 485 -6.29 -5.82 7.28
N TRP A 486 -6.06 -4.89 6.35
CA TRP A 486 -5.74 -3.51 6.68
C TRP A 486 -6.85 -2.85 7.50
N TYR A 487 -8.13 -3.18 7.24
CA TYR A 487 -9.26 -2.56 7.93
C TYR A 487 -9.34 -3.05 9.37
N ASP A 488 -9.11 -4.34 9.61
CA ASP A 488 -9.04 -4.85 10.97
C ASP A 488 -7.83 -4.26 11.74
N ASP A 489 -6.72 -3.96 11.06
CA ASP A 489 -5.52 -3.38 11.70
C ASP A 489 -5.61 -1.89 11.98
N ALA A 490 -6.46 -1.19 11.24
CA ALA A 490 -6.58 0.26 11.24
C ALA A 490 -7.07 0.83 12.58
N LYS A 491 -8.08 0.19 13.20
CA LYS A 491 -8.72 0.53 14.50
C LYS A 491 -9.29 1.95 14.69
N PHE A 492 -8.74 2.97 14.06
CA PHE A 492 -9.11 4.37 14.22
C PHE A 492 -9.15 5.09 12.87
N GLY A 493 -10.28 5.73 12.57
CA GLY A 493 -10.47 6.56 11.39
C GLY A 493 -11.25 7.83 11.69
N ILE A 494 -11.27 8.76 10.73
CA ILE A 494 -11.96 10.05 10.83
C ILE A 494 -13.10 10.14 9.82
N PHE A 495 -14.27 10.55 10.28
CA PHE A 495 -15.40 10.87 9.41
C PHE A 495 -15.48 12.39 9.23
N ILE A 496 -15.85 12.86 8.04
CA ILE A 496 -15.97 14.27 7.73
C ILE A 496 -17.37 14.54 7.16
N HIS A 497 -18.27 15.00 8.03
CA HIS A 497 -19.58 15.50 7.62
C HIS A 497 -19.48 16.96 7.19
N TRP A 498 -19.29 17.15 5.89
CA TRP A 498 -19.18 18.45 5.27
C TRP A 498 -20.08 18.55 4.03
N GLY A 499 -20.70 19.70 3.84
CA GLY A 499 -21.68 19.90 2.77
C GLY A 499 -22.40 21.22 2.89
N LEU A 500 -23.42 21.43 2.05
CA LEU A 500 -24.11 22.71 1.93
C LEU A 500 -24.80 23.15 3.25
N TYR A 501 -25.22 22.19 4.09
CA TYR A 501 -25.78 22.44 5.41
C TYR A 501 -24.81 23.17 6.38
N SER A 502 -23.50 23.19 6.10
CA SER A 502 -22.52 23.96 6.87
C SER A 502 -22.70 25.49 6.74
N VAL A 503 -23.35 25.97 5.67
CA VAL A 503 -23.62 27.40 5.42
C VAL A 503 -24.56 27.99 6.47
N PRO A 504 -25.79 27.46 6.67
CA PRO A 504 -26.62 27.91 7.78
C PRO A 504 -25.98 27.57 9.13
N GLY A 505 -25.20 26.48 9.22
CA GLY A 505 -24.41 26.12 10.40
C GLY A 505 -25.24 26.12 11.69
N PHE A 506 -26.44 25.55 11.63
CA PHE A 506 -27.46 25.62 12.67
C PHE A 506 -28.17 24.27 12.80
N GLY A 507 -28.41 23.81 14.04
CA GLY A 507 -29.18 22.60 14.29
C GLY A 507 -28.41 21.32 13.98
N SER A 508 -28.47 20.82 12.75
CA SER A 508 -27.72 19.65 12.27
C SER A 508 -27.63 19.62 10.73
N GLU A 509 -26.92 18.63 10.19
CA GLU A 509 -26.85 18.26 8.78
C GLU A 509 -28.23 17.98 8.14
N TRP A 510 -29.25 17.69 8.95
CA TRP A 510 -30.66 17.56 8.51
C TRP A 510 -31.37 18.90 8.31
N PHE A 511 -30.65 20.04 8.32
CA PHE A 511 -31.21 21.39 8.26
C PHE A 511 -32.33 21.54 7.22
N TRP A 512 -32.08 21.07 5.99
CA TRP A 512 -33.06 21.16 4.90
C TRP A 512 -34.38 20.50 5.29
N ASN A 513 -34.30 19.25 5.76
CA ASN A 513 -35.46 18.45 6.10
C ASN A 513 -36.24 19.06 7.27
N ARG A 514 -35.55 19.46 8.34
CA ARG A 514 -36.17 20.06 9.53
C ARG A 514 -36.86 21.38 9.21
N TRP A 515 -36.24 22.21 8.37
CA TRP A 515 -36.86 23.45 7.91
C TRP A 515 -38.08 23.17 7.01
N ALA A 516 -37.96 22.28 6.02
CA ALA A 516 -39.04 21.94 5.09
C ALA A 516 -40.26 21.28 5.78
N THR A 517 -40.02 20.56 6.88
CA THR A 517 -41.05 19.93 7.71
C THR A 517 -41.58 20.82 8.84
N ASN A 518 -41.25 22.12 8.82
CA ASN A 518 -41.72 23.15 9.75
C ASN A 518 -41.36 22.91 11.23
N TYR A 519 -40.16 22.40 11.52
CA TYR A 519 -39.64 22.42 12.89
C TYR A 519 -39.46 23.87 13.35
N SER A 520 -40.11 24.23 14.46
CA SER A 520 -40.27 25.64 14.89
C SER A 520 -38.94 26.38 15.01
N GLU A 521 -37.92 25.74 15.58
CA GLU A 521 -36.59 26.36 15.76
C GLU A 521 -35.88 26.69 14.44
N TYR A 522 -36.04 25.86 13.41
CA TYR A 522 -35.46 26.09 12.08
C TYR A 522 -36.23 27.16 11.31
N VAL A 523 -37.55 27.16 11.40
CA VAL A 523 -38.40 28.20 10.79
C VAL A 523 -38.11 29.56 11.43
N GLU A 524 -38.09 29.65 12.76
CA GLU A 524 -37.77 30.89 13.48
C GLU A 524 -36.36 31.38 13.15
N PHE A 525 -35.39 30.45 13.04
CA PHE A 525 -34.04 30.79 12.59
C PHE A 525 -34.06 31.38 11.17
N MET A 526 -34.81 30.78 10.24
CA MET A 526 -34.88 31.27 8.87
C MET A 526 -35.59 32.63 8.77
N GLU A 527 -36.74 32.80 9.41
CA GLU A 527 -37.49 34.06 9.44
C GLU A 527 -36.72 35.22 10.07
N LYS A 528 -35.87 34.91 11.06
CA LYS A 528 -35.06 35.91 11.77
C LYS A 528 -33.82 36.35 10.99
N ASN A 529 -33.18 35.42 10.27
CA ASN A 529 -31.85 35.66 9.71
C ASN A 529 -31.85 35.84 8.17
N TYR A 530 -32.91 35.44 7.46
CA TYR A 530 -32.97 35.49 5.99
C TYR A 530 -34.23 36.20 5.50
N PRO A 531 -34.18 36.85 4.32
CA PRO A 531 -35.33 37.58 3.79
C PRO A 531 -36.49 36.65 3.41
N PRO A 532 -37.75 37.14 3.42
CA PRO A 532 -38.88 36.37 2.92
C PRO A 532 -38.65 35.87 1.49
N GLY A 533 -38.95 34.60 1.24
CA GLY A 533 -38.76 33.95 -0.07
C GLY A 533 -37.37 33.35 -0.31
N PHE A 534 -36.46 33.43 0.66
CA PHE A 534 -35.19 32.69 0.63
C PHE A 534 -35.45 31.19 0.56
N THR A 535 -34.74 30.49 -0.33
CA THR A 535 -34.81 29.04 -0.56
C THR A 535 -33.49 28.40 -0.12
N TYR A 536 -33.48 27.08 0.06
CA TYR A 536 -32.22 26.40 0.44
C TYR A 536 -31.15 26.50 -0.65
N GLN A 537 -31.57 26.56 -1.92
CA GLN A 537 -30.68 26.74 -3.06
C GLN A 537 -29.91 28.06 -3.00
N ASP A 538 -30.46 29.08 -2.34
CA ASP A 538 -29.80 30.37 -2.16
C ASP A 538 -28.58 30.29 -1.23
N PHE A 539 -28.41 29.19 -0.47
CA PHE A 539 -27.18 28.93 0.28
C PHE A 539 -26.01 28.45 -0.60
N ALA A 540 -26.27 27.84 -1.76
CA ALA A 540 -25.22 27.21 -2.56
C ALA A 540 -24.08 28.17 -2.95
N PRO A 541 -24.36 29.43 -3.36
CA PRO A 541 -23.29 30.39 -3.63
C PRO A 541 -22.46 30.78 -2.40
N GLU A 542 -22.96 30.58 -1.17
CA GLU A 542 -22.26 30.91 0.08
C GLU A 542 -21.37 29.77 0.59
N PHE A 543 -21.53 28.55 0.07
CA PHE A 543 -20.58 27.46 0.30
C PHE A 543 -19.33 27.73 -0.52
N LYS A 544 -18.25 28.19 0.13
CA LYS A 544 -17.07 28.72 -0.57
C LYS A 544 -15.87 27.80 -0.53
N ALA A 545 -15.76 26.95 0.49
CA ALA A 545 -14.55 26.16 0.72
C ALA A 545 -13.26 27.02 0.64
N GLY A 546 -13.33 28.29 1.08
CA GLY A 546 -12.29 29.29 0.82
C GLY A 546 -10.98 29.06 1.59
N PHE A 547 -11.02 28.26 2.65
CA PHE A 547 -9.89 27.82 3.46
C PHE A 547 -9.76 26.29 3.45
N PHE A 548 -10.43 25.60 2.53
CA PHE A 548 -10.27 24.16 2.36
C PHE A 548 -8.91 23.89 1.72
N ASP A 549 -8.00 23.40 2.55
CA ASP A 549 -6.72 22.85 2.14
C ASP A 549 -6.70 21.35 2.48
N PRO A 550 -6.77 20.46 1.47
CA PRO A 550 -6.79 19.02 1.70
C PRO A 550 -5.45 18.48 2.23
N ASP A 551 -4.32 19.15 1.96
CA ASP A 551 -3.02 18.76 2.52
C ASP A 551 -2.97 19.10 4.02
N GLU A 552 -3.48 20.27 4.45
CA GLU A 552 -3.60 20.61 5.88
C GLU A 552 -4.53 19.66 6.65
N TRP A 553 -5.65 19.26 6.05
CA TRP A 553 -6.54 18.24 6.63
C TRP A 553 -5.81 16.90 6.78
N THR A 554 -5.08 16.49 5.75
CA THR A 554 -4.32 15.24 5.74
C THR A 554 -3.24 15.23 6.83
N GLU A 555 -2.49 16.33 6.98
CA GLU A 555 -1.51 16.51 8.07
C GLU A 555 -2.17 16.38 9.45
N LEU A 556 -3.35 16.96 9.65
CA LEU A 556 -4.10 16.84 10.90
C LEU A 556 -4.53 15.39 11.16
N PHE A 557 -5.04 14.67 10.16
CA PHE A 557 -5.49 13.29 10.33
C PHE A 557 -4.33 12.33 10.58
N GLN A 558 -3.17 12.54 9.94
CA GLN A 558 -1.93 11.83 10.27
C GLN A 558 -1.48 12.13 11.70
N ALA A 559 -1.50 13.41 12.10
CA ALA A 559 -1.16 13.81 13.45
C ALA A 559 -2.10 13.21 14.50
N ALA A 560 -3.38 12.96 14.15
CA ALA A 560 -4.35 12.27 15.00
C ALA A 560 -4.09 10.76 15.13
N GLY A 561 -3.27 10.17 14.24
CA GLY A 561 -3.05 8.73 14.15
C GLY A 561 -4.11 7.99 13.35
N ALA A 562 -4.96 8.67 12.58
CA ALA A 562 -5.96 7.99 11.76
C ALA A 562 -5.30 7.06 10.73
N LYS A 563 -5.92 5.90 10.47
CA LYS A 563 -5.48 4.95 9.43
C LYS A 563 -6.40 4.92 8.22
N TYR A 564 -7.58 5.50 8.35
CA TYR A 564 -8.52 5.71 7.25
C TYR A 564 -9.37 6.96 7.53
N VAL A 565 -9.90 7.56 6.48
CA VAL A 565 -10.77 8.74 6.54
C VAL A 565 -11.99 8.52 5.67
N VAL A 566 -13.16 9.05 6.04
CA VAL A 566 -14.40 8.93 5.27
C VAL A 566 -14.94 10.34 5.02
N LEU A 567 -14.99 10.79 3.76
CA LEU A 567 -15.53 12.09 3.38
C LEU A 567 -16.98 11.95 2.88
N THR A 568 -17.89 12.78 3.38
CA THR A 568 -19.24 12.91 2.80
C THR A 568 -19.17 13.44 1.38
N THR A 569 -19.50 12.60 0.39
CA THR A 569 -19.56 13.02 -1.02
C THR A 569 -20.89 13.69 -1.36
N LYS A 570 -21.98 13.15 -0.82
CA LYS A 570 -23.36 13.62 -0.98
C LYS A 570 -24.17 13.21 0.25
N HIS A 571 -24.82 14.17 0.89
CA HIS A 571 -25.79 13.92 1.96
C HIS A 571 -27.23 13.99 1.41
N HIS A 572 -28.24 13.71 2.23
CA HIS A 572 -29.64 13.53 1.81
C HIS A 572 -30.28 14.75 1.10
N GLU A 573 -29.69 15.95 1.17
CA GLU A 573 -30.11 17.11 0.38
C GLU A 573 -29.64 17.08 -1.08
N GLY A 574 -28.87 16.07 -1.48
CA GLY A 574 -28.52 15.78 -2.88
C GLY A 574 -27.45 16.67 -3.51
N TYR A 575 -26.80 17.55 -2.74
CA TYR A 575 -25.70 18.38 -3.23
C TYR A 575 -24.39 17.58 -3.22
N THR A 576 -23.78 17.37 -4.39
CA THR A 576 -22.53 16.59 -4.49
C THR A 576 -21.29 17.47 -4.34
N LEU A 577 -20.27 16.96 -3.65
CA LEU A 577 -18.98 17.63 -3.47
C LEU A 577 -18.00 17.47 -4.65
N TRP A 578 -18.41 16.72 -5.67
CA TRP A 578 -17.64 16.47 -6.90
C TRP A 578 -18.49 16.79 -8.15
N PRO A 579 -17.88 16.95 -9.34
CA PRO A 579 -18.56 17.33 -10.58
C PRO A 579 -19.37 16.18 -11.21
N SER A 580 -20.32 15.62 -10.45
CA SER A 580 -21.08 14.49 -10.93
C SER A 580 -21.91 14.82 -12.17
N LYS A 581 -21.82 13.95 -13.19
CA LYS A 581 -22.61 14.05 -14.43
C LYS A 581 -24.13 13.94 -14.16
N TYR A 582 -24.50 13.33 -13.03
CA TYR A 582 -25.89 13.07 -12.63
C TYR A 582 -26.45 14.12 -11.66
N SER A 583 -25.62 15.08 -11.23
CA SER A 583 -25.99 16.23 -10.39
C SER A 583 -25.70 17.57 -11.09
N PHE A 584 -25.96 17.64 -12.40
CA PHE A 584 -25.71 18.83 -13.21
C PHE A 584 -26.36 20.09 -12.61
N SER A 585 -25.57 21.17 -12.48
CA SER A 585 -25.96 22.45 -11.86
C SER A 585 -26.32 22.39 -10.38
N TRP A 586 -26.06 21.28 -9.69
CA TRP A 586 -26.31 21.10 -8.26
C TRP A 586 -25.15 20.35 -7.57
N ASN A 587 -23.94 20.85 -7.78
CA ASN A 587 -22.71 20.29 -7.25
C ASN A 587 -21.66 21.39 -6.97
N ALA A 588 -20.60 21.06 -6.23
CA ALA A 588 -19.52 21.97 -5.84
C ALA A 588 -18.74 22.58 -7.02
N LYS A 589 -18.69 21.90 -8.17
CA LYS A 589 -18.01 22.41 -9.37
C LYS A 589 -18.84 23.45 -10.12
N ASP A 590 -20.15 23.26 -10.17
CA ASP A 590 -21.06 24.12 -10.94
C ASP A 590 -21.58 25.32 -10.13
N VAL A 591 -21.76 25.18 -8.81
CA VAL A 591 -22.26 26.25 -7.95
C VAL A 591 -21.62 26.20 -6.56
N GLY A 592 -21.13 27.35 -6.08
CA GLY A 592 -20.42 27.48 -4.80
C GLY A 592 -18.91 27.65 -5.00
N PRO A 593 -18.06 26.66 -4.63
CA PRO A 593 -16.61 26.78 -4.67
C PRO A 593 -16.00 26.67 -6.08
N ASN A 594 -16.72 26.12 -7.06
CA ASN A 594 -16.25 25.84 -8.42
C ASN A 594 -15.04 24.87 -8.47
N ARG A 595 -15.03 23.92 -7.54
CA ARG A 595 -13.93 23.00 -7.25
C ARG A 595 -14.44 21.57 -7.11
N ASP A 596 -13.60 20.60 -7.44
CA ASP A 596 -13.87 19.18 -7.22
C ASP A 596 -13.29 18.78 -5.86
N LEU A 597 -14.09 18.93 -4.81
CA LEU A 597 -13.61 18.78 -3.44
C LEU A 597 -13.30 17.32 -3.10
N VAL A 598 -13.98 16.36 -3.73
CA VAL A 598 -13.69 14.92 -3.55
C VAL A 598 -12.38 14.57 -4.25
N GLY A 599 -12.17 15.03 -5.49
CA GLY A 599 -10.91 14.83 -6.20
C GLY A 599 -9.71 15.42 -5.45
N ASP A 600 -9.81 16.70 -5.08
CA ASP A 600 -8.77 17.40 -4.31
C ASP A 600 -8.42 16.70 -2.98
N PHE A 601 -9.42 16.18 -2.27
CA PHE A 601 -9.21 15.43 -1.03
C PHE A 601 -8.58 14.05 -1.29
N SER A 602 -9.07 13.33 -2.29
CA SER A 602 -8.58 11.99 -2.67
C SER A 602 -7.11 12.05 -3.06
N ASP A 603 -6.72 13.06 -3.84
CA ASP A 603 -5.34 13.26 -4.26
C ASP A 603 -4.40 13.58 -3.08
N ALA A 604 -4.88 14.32 -2.06
CA ALA A 604 -4.08 14.58 -0.86
C ALA A 604 -3.90 13.32 0.00
N ILE A 605 -4.96 12.55 0.23
CA ILE A 605 -4.91 11.32 1.03
C ILE A 605 -3.99 10.27 0.40
N ARG A 606 -4.05 10.10 -0.93
CA ARG A 606 -3.20 9.15 -1.67
C ARG A 606 -1.69 9.42 -1.57
N LYS A 607 -1.28 10.63 -1.15
CA LYS A 607 0.13 10.95 -0.85
C LYS A 607 0.60 10.35 0.49
N THR A 608 -0.27 9.65 1.22
CA THR A 608 -0.02 9.16 2.58
C THR A 608 -0.41 7.69 2.74
N ASP A 609 -0.08 7.10 3.89
CA ASP A 609 -0.50 5.74 4.26
C ASP A 609 -1.96 5.65 4.77
N ILE A 610 -2.72 6.76 4.77
CA ILE A 610 -4.12 6.78 5.20
C ILE A 610 -5.01 6.25 4.08
N LYS A 611 -5.92 5.35 4.42
CA LYS A 611 -6.90 4.78 3.49
C LYS A 611 -8.05 5.74 3.19
N LEU A 612 -8.42 5.87 1.92
CA LEU A 612 -9.46 6.78 1.47
C LEU A 612 -10.83 6.14 1.60
N GLY A 613 -11.78 6.86 2.17
CA GLY A 613 -13.16 6.44 2.30
C GLY A 613 -14.11 7.51 1.82
N LEU A 614 -15.20 7.08 1.20
CA LEU A 614 -16.23 7.95 0.66
C LEU A 614 -17.58 7.53 1.22
N TYR A 615 -18.24 8.49 1.86
CA TYR A 615 -19.62 8.35 2.26
C TYR A 615 -20.54 8.77 1.12
N HIS A 616 -21.59 8.01 0.88
CA HIS A 616 -22.62 8.36 -0.09
C HIS A 616 -24.03 8.04 0.42
N SER A 617 -24.88 9.06 0.45
CA SER A 617 -26.30 8.89 0.74
C SER A 617 -27.04 8.28 -0.45
N LEU A 618 -27.77 7.18 -0.20
CA LEU A 618 -28.49 6.49 -1.28
C LEU A 618 -29.76 7.23 -1.71
N PHE A 619 -30.35 8.08 -0.85
CA PHE A 619 -31.61 8.77 -1.11
C PHE A 619 -31.54 10.29 -0.96
N GLU A 620 -32.49 10.99 -1.58
CA GLU A 620 -32.57 12.45 -1.58
C GLU A 620 -33.93 12.97 -1.14
N PHE A 621 -33.99 13.93 -0.21
CA PHE A 621 -35.25 14.39 0.37
C PHE A 621 -36.25 14.98 -0.64
N TYR A 622 -35.77 15.61 -1.71
CA TYR A 622 -36.61 16.39 -2.63
C TYR A 622 -36.35 16.13 -4.11
N ASN A 623 -35.58 15.09 -4.44
CA ASN A 623 -35.36 14.72 -5.83
C ASN A 623 -36.69 14.26 -6.47
N PRO A 624 -37.13 14.84 -7.60
CA PRO A 624 -38.39 14.46 -8.22
C PRO A 624 -38.49 12.98 -8.57
N LEU A 625 -37.40 12.34 -9.01
CA LEU A 625 -37.40 10.91 -9.33
C LEU A 625 -37.59 10.08 -8.06
N TYR A 626 -36.88 10.41 -6.98
CA TYR A 626 -37.02 9.68 -5.72
C TYR A 626 -38.42 9.85 -5.13
N LEU A 627 -38.96 11.08 -5.14
CA LEU A 627 -40.32 11.35 -4.67
C LEU A 627 -41.37 10.62 -5.52
N MET A 628 -41.16 10.48 -6.83
CA MET A 628 -42.03 9.71 -7.72
C MET A 628 -42.00 8.21 -7.41
N ASP A 629 -40.80 7.64 -7.27
CA ASP A 629 -40.65 6.22 -6.90
C ASP A 629 -41.28 5.96 -5.52
N LYS A 630 -40.98 6.80 -4.54
CA LYS A 630 -41.55 6.72 -3.18
C LYS A 630 -43.08 6.84 -3.17
N ALA A 631 -43.66 7.77 -3.94
CA ALA A 631 -45.11 7.94 -4.03
C ALA A 631 -45.81 6.72 -4.65
N ASN A 632 -45.12 5.97 -5.51
CA ASN A 632 -45.59 4.73 -6.10
C ASN A 632 -45.12 3.48 -5.33
N ASN A 633 -44.72 3.66 -4.05
CA ASN A 633 -44.26 2.60 -3.17
C ASN A 633 -43.12 1.75 -3.79
N TYR A 634 -42.18 2.44 -4.43
CA TYR A 634 -40.97 1.88 -5.07
C TYR A 634 -41.25 0.80 -6.12
N SER A 635 -42.41 0.87 -6.79
CA SER A 635 -42.73 -0.01 -7.93
C SER A 635 -41.94 0.32 -9.21
N THR A 636 -41.22 1.45 -9.21
CA THR A 636 -40.25 1.87 -10.23
C THR A 636 -38.92 2.18 -9.56
N THR A 637 -37.83 2.08 -10.30
CA THR A 637 -36.43 2.29 -9.86
C THR A 637 -35.78 3.51 -10.51
N LEU A 638 -36.57 4.50 -10.96
CA LEU A 638 -36.08 5.58 -11.82
C LEU A 638 -34.94 6.39 -11.18
N PHE A 639 -35.03 6.68 -9.89
CA PHE A 639 -33.98 7.42 -9.19
C PHE A 639 -32.73 6.58 -8.94
N ALA A 640 -32.88 5.31 -8.55
CA ALA A 640 -31.75 4.40 -8.42
C ALA A 640 -31.01 4.22 -9.75
N ASP A 641 -31.75 3.93 -10.83
CA ASP A 641 -31.22 3.65 -12.18
C ASP A 641 -30.55 4.87 -12.83
N GLN A 642 -31.15 6.06 -12.68
CA GLN A 642 -30.73 7.24 -13.43
C GLN A 642 -29.79 8.16 -12.64
N LYS A 643 -29.63 7.93 -11.34
CA LYS A 643 -28.87 8.83 -10.47
C LYS A 643 -27.99 8.11 -9.46
N THR A 644 -28.56 7.47 -8.43
CA THR A 644 -27.76 6.96 -7.29
C THR A 644 -26.73 5.91 -7.74
N ILE A 645 -27.15 4.88 -8.48
CA ILE A 645 -26.23 3.81 -8.89
C ILE A 645 -25.15 4.34 -9.85
N PRO A 646 -25.48 5.11 -10.90
CA PRO A 646 -24.45 5.72 -11.74
C PRO A 646 -23.48 6.65 -10.99
N GLU A 647 -23.93 7.40 -9.98
CA GLU A 647 -23.06 8.20 -9.10
C GLU A 647 -22.10 7.33 -8.30
N MET A 648 -22.55 6.18 -7.81
CA MET A 648 -21.70 5.24 -7.07
C MET A 648 -20.62 4.61 -7.95
N TYR A 649 -20.95 4.20 -9.18
CA TYR A 649 -19.96 3.75 -10.17
C TYR A 649 -18.94 4.87 -10.46
N GLU A 650 -19.41 6.10 -10.70
CA GLU A 650 -18.56 7.26 -10.94
C GLU A 650 -17.60 7.52 -9.77
N LEU A 651 -18.07 7.42 -8.52
CA LEU A 651 -17.21 7.59 -7.35
C LEU A 651 -16.12 6.53 -7.25
N VAL A 652 -16.46 5.27 -7.52
CA VAL A 652 -15.51 4.15 -7.42
C VAL A 652 -14.49 4.18 -8.56
N GLU A 653 -14.94 4.44 -9.80
CA GLU A 653 -14.07 4.45 -10.97
C GLU A 653 -13.15 5.67 -11.03
N GLU A 654 -13.59 6.83 -10.56
CA GLU A 654 -12.80 8.08 -10.65
C GLU A 654 -11.92 8.29 -9.40
N TYR A 655 -12.40 7.92 -8.21
CA TYR A 655 -11.72 8.22 -6.94
C TYR A 655 -11.23 7.00 -6.17
N GLU A 656 -11.48 5.77 -6.64
CA GLU A 656 -10.90 4.52 -6.14
C GLU A 656 -10.81 4.45 -4.58
N PRO A 657 -11.94 4.50 -3.85
CA PRO A 657 -11.92 4.47 -2.39
C PRO A 657 -11.54 3.08 -1.85
N ASP A 658 -10.92 3.04 -0.67
CA ASP A 658 -10.74 1.85 0.16
C ASP A 658 -11.94 1.58 1.09
N VAL A 659 -12.78 2.58 1.39
CA VAL A 659 -14.05 2.41 2.13
C VAL A 659 -15.20 3.03 1.34
N PHE A 660 -16.25 2.24 1.07
CA PHE A 660 -17.51 2.77 0.54
C PHE A 660 -18.56 2.74 1.64
N TRP A 661 -18.81 3.89 2.26
CA TRP A 661 -19.75 4.02 3.37
C TRP A 661 -21.12 4.46 2.83
N SER A 662 -22.04 3.51 2.70
CA SER A 662 -23.39 3.78 2.20
C SER A 662 -24.30 4.32 3.31
N ASP A 663 -25.28 5.17 2.96
CA ASP A 663 -26.34 5.57 3.89
C ASP A 663 -27.72 5.42 3.25
N GLY A 664 -28.23 4.20 3.28
CA GLY A 664 -29.54 3.81 2.75
C GLY A 664 -30.42 2.99 3.69
N GLY A 665 -30.01 2.79 4.95
CA GLY A 665 -30.68 1.92 5.93
C GLY A 665 -32.08 2.37 6.39
N GLU A 666 -32.53 3.57 6.01
CA GLU A 666 -33.89 4.07 6.27
C GLU A 666 -34.61 4.60 5.02
N GLY A 667 -34.13 4.20 3.83
CA GLY A 667 -34.60 4.75 2.55
C GLY A 667 -35.59 3.85 1.80
N SER A 668 -35.19 2.60 1.57
CA SER A 668 -35.89 1.60 0.74
C SER A 668 -35.18 0.24 0.83
N SER A 669 -35.73 -0.80 0.20
CA SER A 669 -35.15 -2.15 0.21
C SER A 669 -33.90 -2.29 -0.66
N VAL A 670 -33.14 -3.36 -0.42
CA VAL A 670 -31.96 -3.75 -1.19
C VAL A 670 -32.27 -3.94 -2.68
N GLU A 671 -33.49 -4.41 -3.02
CA GLU A 671 -33.92 -4.57 -4.41
C GLU A 671 -34.08 -3.23 -5.13
N TYR A 672 -34.64 -2.22 -4.46
CA TYR A 672 -34.81 -0.90 -5.08
C TYR A 672 -33.47 -0.24 -5.36
N TRP A 673 -32.54 -0.36 -4.40
CA TRP A 673 -31.20 0.20 -4.52
C TRP A 673 -30.27 -0.59 -5.45
N GLN A 674 -30.60 -1.84 -5.79
CA GLN A 674 -29.71 -2.73 -6.55
C GLN A 674 -28.35 -2.94 -5.85
N SER A 675 -28.37 -2.93 -4.51
CA SER A 675 -27.13 -2.93 -3.73
C SER A 675 -26.34 -4.22 -3.92
N ARG A 676 -27.02 -5.37 -4.07
CA ARG A 676 -26.34 -6.67 -4.27
C ARG A 676 -25.58 -6.70 -5.60
N GLU A 677 -26.18 -6.17 -6.65
CA GLU A 677 -25.58 -6.08 -7.98
C GLU A 677 -24.37 -5.14 -7.95
N PHE A 678 -24.49 -3.99 -7.29
CA PHE A 678 -23.38 -3.06 -7.12
C PHE A 678 -22.24 -3.66 -6.28
N ILE A 679 -22.51 -4.25 -5.12
CA ILE A 679 -21.48 -4.85 -4.26
C ILE A 679 -20.83 -6.06 -4.96
N SER A 680 -21.60 -6.85 -5.69
CA SER A 680 -21.07 -7.94 -6.52
C SER A 680 -20.07 -7.42 -7.56
N TRP A 681 -20.42 -6.35 -8.29
CA TRP A 681 -19.46 -5.70 -9.19
C TRP A 681 -18.26 -5.14 -8.42
N LEU A 682 -18.49 -4.48 -7.28
CA LEU A 682 -17.47 -3.87 -6.44
C LEU A 682 -16.40 -4.88 -6.03
N TYR A 683 -16.80 -6.11 -5.67
CA TYR A 683 -15.89 -7.18 -5.23
C TYR A 683 -15.27 -8.01 -6.35
N ASN A 684 -15.83 -7.98 -7.56
CA ASN A 684 -15.35 -8.82 -8.67
C ASN A 684 -14.57 -8.04 -9.72
N ASP A 685 -15.06 -6.86 -10.08
CA ASP A 685 -14.76 -6.21 -11.35
C ASP A 685 -14.26 -4.76 -11.17
N SER A 686 -14.48 -4.13 -10.01
CA SER A 686 -14.02 -2.76 -9.75
C SER A 686 -12.48 -2.63 -9.63
N PRO A 687 -11.91 -1.44 -9.84
CA PRO A 687 -10.47 -1.19 -9.64
C PRO A 687 -9.99 -1.40 -8.20
N VAL A 688 -10.91 -1.36 -7.22
CA VAL A 688 -10.61 -1.42 -5.78
C VAL A 688 -11.01 -2.74 -5.11
N LYS A 689 -11.39 -3.76 -5.89
CA LYS A 689 -11.95 -5.04 -5.40
C LYS A 689 -11.13 -5.75 -4.32
N ASP A 690 -9.82 -5.59 -4.35
CA ASP A 690 -8.88 -6.24 -3.42
C ASP A 690 -8.74 -5.50 -2.08
N THR A 691 -9.06 -4.21 -2.02
CA THR A 691 -8.86 -3.37 -0.82
C THR A 691 -10.16 -2.86 -0.21
N ILE A 692 -11.20 -2.67 -1.01
CA ILE A 692 -12.45 -2.01 -0.60
C ILE A 692 -13.15 -2.71 0.56
N VAL A 693 -13.70 -1.92 1.49
CA VAL A 693 -14.67 -2.40 2.48
C VAL A 693 -15.98 -1.62 2.46
N VAL A 694 -17.09 -2.28 2.81
CA VAL A 694 -18.42 -1.68 2.90
C VAL A 694 -19.07 -1.84 4.27
N ASN A 695 -19.86 -0.83 4.68
CA ASN A 695 -20.69 -0.90 5.88
C ASN A 695 -21.99 -1.70 5.64
N ASP A 696 -22.92 -1.66 6.59
CA ASP A 696 -24.16 -2.44 6.62
C ASP A 696 -25.45 -1.68 6.25
N ARG A 697 -25.34 -0.49 5.65
CA ARG A 697 -26.50 0.41 5.41
C ARG A 697 -26.95 0.44 3.94
N TRP A 698 -27.09 -0.73 3.34
CA TRP A 698 -27.41 -0.94 1.93
C TRP A 698 -28.91 -1.09 1.61
N GLY A 699 -29.77 -1.07 2.63
CA GLY A 699 -31.23 -1.09 2.53
C GLY A 699 -31.88 -1.27 3.91
N ASP A 700 -33.20 -1.14 3.99
CA ASP A 700 -33.96 -1.20 5.25
C ASP A 700 -33.73 -2.51 6.04
N GLU A 701 -33.40 -3.60 5.35
CA GLU A 701 -33.21 -4.93 5.90
C GLU A 701 -31.74 -5.36 6.09
N THR A 702 -30.75 -4.49 5.86
CA THR A 702 -29.33 -4.92 5.84
C THR A 702 -28.55 -4.60 7.11
N MET A 703 -29.03 -3.66 7.92
CA MET A 703 -28.31 -3.17 9.09
C MET A 703 -28.14 -4.25 10.15
N CYS A 704 -26.92 -4.42 10.68
CA CYS A 704 -26.49 -5.55 11.52
C CYS A 704 -26.60 -6.96 10.90
N GLU A 705 -26.90 -7.07 9.61
CA GLU A 705 -27.12 -8.37 8.95
C GLU A 705 -26.11 -8.61 7.83
N HIS A 706 -25.82 -7.59 7.00
CA HIS A 706 -25.01 -7.72 5.79
C HIS A 706 -23.97 -6.60 5.64
N GLY A 707 -22.81 -6.90 5.08
CA GLY A 707 -21.70 -5.94 4.87
C GLY A 707 -20.38 -6.43 5.48
N ASP A 708 -19.24 -5.85 5.08
CA ASP A 708 -17.92 -6.28 5.60
C ASP A 708 -17.74 -5.91 7.08
N PHE A 709 -18.42 -4.86 7.55
CA PHE A 709 -18.49 -4.49 8.95
C PHE A 709 -19.85 -3.89 9.31
N PHE A 710 -20.25 -4.07 10.57
CA PHE A 710 -21.54 -3.58 11.07
C PHE A 710 -21.38 -2.25 11.80
N SER A 711 -22.16 -1.26 11.36
CA SER A 711 -22.31 0.02 12.06
C SER A 711 -23.58 0.05 12.90
N CYS A 712 -24.60 -0.76 12.58
CA CYS A 712 -25.82 -1.07 13.36
C CYS A 712 -26.74 0.07 13.84
N ALA A 713 -26.19 1.20 14.25
CA ALA A 713 -26.85 2.43 14.66
C ALA A 713 -25.79 3.52 14.79
N ASP A 714 -26.21 4.77 14.90
CA ASP A 714 -25.29 5.86 15.26
C ASP A 714 -24.74 5.62 16.68
N ARG A 715 -23.43 5.83 16.87
CA ARG A 715 -22.71 5.57 18.13
C ARG A 715 -22.82 4.12 18.61
N TYR A 716 -22.90 3.17 17.69
CA TYR A 716 -22.99 1.75 18.03
C TYR A 716 -21.74 1.29 18.78
N ASN A 717 -21.94 0.80 20.00
CA ASN A 717 -20.92 0.12 20.79
C ASN A 717 -21.61 -0.99 21.60
N PRO A 718 -21.44 -2.27 21.22
CA PRO A 718 -22.11 -3.39 21.88
C PRO A 718 -21.53 -3.68 23.28
N GLY A 719 -20.42 -3.05 23.67
CA GLY A 719 -19.78 -3.22 24.99
C GLY A 719 -19.24 -4.63 25.24
N THR A 720 -19.33 -5.52 24.26
CA THR A 720 -18.97 -6.94 24.33
C THR A 720 -18.37 -7.37 22.98
N LEU A 721 -17.48 -8.36 23.02
CA LEU A 721 -16.85 -8.88 21.80
C LEU A 721 -17.90 -9.46 20.84
N GLN A 722 -17.89 -8.99 19.60
CA GLN A 722 -18.75 -9.51 18.52
C GLN A 722 -18.00 -10.51 17.65
N ALA A 723 -18.74 -11.43 17.04
CA ALA A 723 -18.18 -12.39 16.09
C ALA A 723 -17.88 -11.75 14.73
N HIS A 724 -18.74 -10.83 14.27
CA HIS A 724 -18.56 -10.08 13.05
C HIS A 724 -17.82 -8.76 13.34
N LYS A 725 -17.04 -8.26 12.37
CA LYS A 725 -16.39 -6.96 12.49
C LYS A 725 -17.45 -5.85 12.57
N TRP A 726 -17.17 -4.83 13.37
CA TRP A 726 -18.08 -3.71 13.57
C TRP A 726 -17.31 -2.39 13.74
N GLU A 727 -18.02 -1.28 13.54
CA GLU A 727 -17.50 0.09 13.60
C GLU A 727 -18.36 0.96 14.53
N ASN A 728 -17.71 1.63 15.49
CA ASN A 728 -18.32 2.67 16.30
C ASN A 728 -18.23 4.00 15.54
N CYS A 729 -19.26 4.31 14.79
CA CYS A 729 -19.37 5.59 14.08
C CYS A 729 -19.98 6.65 15.01
N MET A 730 -19.21 7.67 15.41
CA MET A 730 -19.64 8.70 16.35
C MET A 730 -19.01 10.07 16.06
N THR A 731 -19.51 11.12 16.71
CA THR A 731 -19.04 12.51 16.51
C THR A 731 -18.52 13.13 17.81
N ILE A 732 -17.50 14.00 17.67
CA ILE A 732 -16.96 14.81 18.77
C ILE A 732 -18.03 15.78 19.31
N ASP A 733 -18.89 16.32 18.44
CA ASP A 733 -20.09 17.05 18.86
C ASP A 733 -21.14 16.04 19.35
N GLN A 734 -21.65 16.21 20.57
CA GLN A 734 -22.59 15.29 21.19
C GLN A 734 -23.99 15.34 20.55
N VAL A 735 -24.28 16.39 19.77
CA VAL A 735 -25.62 16.70 19.27
C VAL A 735 -25.77 16.50 17.76
N ALA A 736 -24.76 16.85 16.96
CA ALA A 736 -24.86 16.87 15.49
C ALA A 736 -23.62 16.31 14.79
N TRP A 737 -23.82 15.84 13.55
CA TRP A 737 -22.72 15.45 12.66
C TRP A 737 -22.17 16.65 11.90
N GLY A 738 -23.05 17.54 11.44
CA GLY A 738 -22.71 18.77 10.73
C GLY A 738 -22.34 19.96 11.63
N TYR A 739 -21.69 20.95 11.03
CA TYR A 739 -21.17 22.13 11.74
C TYR A 739 -22.27 23.00 12.37
N ARG A 740 -22.06 23.44 13.62
CA ARG A 740 -22.96 24.34 14.36
C ARG A 740 -22.22 25.57 14.88
N ARG A 741 -22.60 26.75 14.39
CA ARG A 741 -22.04 28.05 14.82
C ARG A 741 -22.35 28.40 16.27
N ASN A 742 -23.40 27.81 16.84
CA ASN A 742 -23.85 28.06 18.20
C ASN A 742 -23.42 26.98 19.21
N ALA A 743 -22.58 26.02 18.80
CA ALA A 743 -22.05 25.00 19.68
C ALA A 743 -21.19 25.60 20.79
N LYS A 744 -21.31 25.06 21.99
CA LYS A 744 -20.52 25.45 23.17
C LYS A 744 -19.54 24.34 23.52
N LEU A 745 -18.52 24.66 24.34
CA LEU A 745 -17.55 23.66 24.81
C LEU A 745 -18.22 22.43 25.45
N SER A 746 -19.32 22.62 26.19
CA SER A 746 -20.11 21.55 26.81
C SER A 746 -20.81 20.62 25.82
N ASP A 747 -20.92 21.02 24.55
CA ASP A 747 -21.54 20.21 23.51
C ASP A 747 -20.53 19.26 22.86
N TYR A 748 -19.23 19.39 23.16
CA TYR A 748 -18.18 18.52 22.63
C TYR A 748 -17.76 17.50 23.68
N LEU A 749 -17.39 16.30 23.24
CA LEU A 749 -16.80 15.29 24.11
C LEU A 749 -15.43 15.77 24.62
N SER A 750 -15.15 15.44 25.88
CA SER A 750 -13.82 15.59 26.48
C SER A 750 -12.84 14.59 25.87
N ILE A 751 -11.54 14.88 25.99
CA ILE A 751 -10.50 13.96 25.53
C ILE A 751 -10.57 12.62 26.28
N GLU A 752 -10.91 12.63 27.57
CA GLU A 752 -11.09 11.41 28.37
C GLU A 752 -12.23 10.53 27.83
N GLU A 753 -13.35 11.14 27.43
CA GLU A 753 -14.47 10.41 26.80
C GLU A 753 -14.11 9.86 25.42
N LEU A 754 -13.29 10.57 24.64
CA LEU A 754 -12.82 10.11 23.33
C LEU A 754 -11.82 8.95 23.45
N ILE A 755 -10.86 9.04 24.38
CA ILE A 755 -9.93 7.94 24.68
C ILE A 755 -10.68 6.73 25.24
N TYR A 756 -11.65 6.93 26.14
CA TYR A 756 -12.55 5.86 26.59
C TYR A 756 -13.25 5.18 25.40
N SER A 757 -13.79 5.97 24.47
CA SER A 757 -14.51 5.45 23.31
C SER A 757 -13.60 4.64 22.40
N LEU A 758 -12.37 5.11 22.14
CA LEU A 758 -11.38 4.37 21.36
C LEU A 758 -10.98 3.05 22.04
N VAL A 759 -10.62 3.11 23.31
CA VAL A 759 -10.15 1.95 24.09
C VAL A 759 -11.25 0.90 24.23
N SER A 760 -12.45 1.31 24.63
CA SER A 760 -13.59 0.37 24.79
C SER A 760 -13.97 -0.28 23.46
N THR A 761 -13.97 0.48 22.36
CA THR A 761 -14.27 -0.02 21.01
C THR A 761 -13.26 -1.07 20.56
N VAL A 762 -11.96 -0.75 20.64
CA VAL A 762 -10.89 -1.66 20.18
C VAL A 762 -10.79 -2.90 21.07
N SER A 763 -10.95 -2.74 22.38
CA SER A 763 -10.95 -3.85 23.33
C SER A 763 -12.11 -4.82 23.10
N THR A 764 -13.20 -4.36 22.48
CA THR A 764 -14.37 -5.19 22.11
C THR A 764 -14.38 -5.57 20.62
N GLY A 765 -13.25 -5.39 19.92
CA GLY A 765 -13.01 -5.88 18.56
C GLY A 765 -13.41 -4.92 17.43
N GLY A 766 -13.97 -3.74 17.75
CA GLY A 766 -14.43 -2.78 16.77
C GLY A 766 -13.35 -1.82 16.26
N ASN A 767 -13.71 -1.02 15.26
CA ASN A 767 -12.97 0.18 14.85
C ASN A 767 -13.74 1.43 15.31
N LEU A 768 -13.04 2.49 15.73
CA LEU A 768 -13.66 3.80 15.98
C LEU A 768 -13.57 4.66 14.72
N LEU A 769 -14.71 5.18 14.26
CA LEU A 769 -14.80 6.18 13.20
C LEU A 769 -15.32 7.49 13.81
N LEU A 770 -14.43 8.47 13.97
CA LEU A 770 -14.69 9.69 14.72
C LEU A 770 -14.93 10.89 13.80
N ASN A 771 -16.11 11.49 13.89
CA ASN A 771 -16.52 12.58 13.02
C ASN A 771 -16.02 13.96 13.46
N VAL A 772 -15.60 14.74 12.46
CA VAL A 772 -15.38 16.19 12.51
C VAL A 772 -16.31 16.91 11.54
N ALA A 773 -16.61 18.17 11.85
CA ALA A 773 -17.55 18.98 11.08
C ALA A 773 -16.92 20.32 10.67
N PRO A 774 -16.35 20.41 9.45
CA PRO A 774 -15.82 21.66 8.92
C PRO A 774 -16.93 22.69 8.67
N ASP A 775 -16.59 23.98 8.76
CA ASP A 775 -17.52 25.05 8.42
C ASP A 775 -17.67 25.25 6.90
N LYS A 776 -18.51 26.19 6.46
CA LYS A 776 -18.76 26.47 5.03
C LYS A 776 -17.53 26.87 4.21
N ASP A 777 -16.46 27.29 4.87
CA ASP A 777 -15.21 27.67 4.23
C ASP A 777 -14.17 26.54 4.27
N GLY A 778 -14.50 25.38 4.87
CA GLY A 778 -13.62 24.22 4.95
C GLY A 778 -12.71 24.22 6.20
N VAL A 779 -13.00 25.08 7.18
CA VAL A 779 -12.19 25.17 8.40
C VAL A 779 -12.64 24.11 9.40
N ILE A 780 -11.72 23.21 9.77
CA ILE A 780 -11.87 22.36 10.95
C ILE A 780 -11.64 23.25 12.17
N THR A 781 -12.66 23.42 13.02
CA THR A 781 -12.55 24.38 14.13
C THR A 781 -11.49 23.94 15.17
N PRO A 782 -10.87 24.89 15.91
CA PRO A 782 -9.78 24.59 16.83
C PRO A 782 -10.11 23.50 17.87
N ILE A 783 -11.37 23.36 18.29
CA ILE A 783 -11.76 22.33 19.25
C ILE A 783 -11.71 20.92 18.64
N PHE A 784 -12.06 20.75 17.37
CA PHE A 784 -11.89 19.46 16.68
C PHE A 784 -10.40 19.18 16.48
N GLU A 785 -9.62 20.17 16.03
CA GLU A 785 -8.18 20.03 15.84
C GLU A 785 -7.47 19.64 17.15
N GLU A 786 -7.76 20.33 18.26
CA GLU A 786 -7.21 20.05 19.60
C GLU A 786 -7.48 18.59 20.00
N ARG A 787 -8.75 18.15 19.90
CA ARG A 787 -9.14 16.78 20.29
C ARG A 787 -8.45 15.72 19.43
N LEU A 788 -8.33 15.95 18.13
CA LEU A 788 -7.63 15.03 17.23
C LEU A 788 -6.13 14.95 17.55
N ARG A 789 -5.47 16.09 17.79
CA ARG A 789 -4.05 16.13 18.16
C ARG A 789 -3.78 15.53 19.53
N ASP A 790 -4.70 15.69 20.48
CA ASP A 790 -4.59 15.08 21.81
C ASP A 790 -4.67 13.53 21.71
N ILE A 791 -5.61 13.00 20.92
CA ILE A 791 -5.71 11.56 20.63
C ILE A 791 -4.41 11.06 19.99
N GLY A 792 -3.90 11.77 18.99
CA GLY A 792 -2.66 11.40 18.30
C GLY A 792 -1.42 11.45 19.19
N SER A 793 -1.35 12.43 20.09
CA SER A 793 -0.29 12.52 21.09
C SER A 793 -0.29 11.31 22.03
N TRP A 794 -1.49 10.85 22.44
CA TRP A 794 -1.63 9.63 23.22
C TRP A 794 -1.25 8.38 22.42
N LEU A 795 -1.69 8.26 21.17
CA LEU A 795 -1.41 7.13 20.27
C LEU A 795 0.07 7.04 19.87
N THR A 796 0.80 8.15 19.85
CA THR A 796 2.25 8.13 19.58
C THR A 796 3.01 7.29 20.61
N VAL A 797 2.54 7.25 21.86
CA VAL A 797 3.13 6.44 22.93
C VAL A 797 2.44 5.08 23.05
N ASN A 798 1.11 5.06 22.99
CA ASN A 798 0.28 3.91 23.36
C ASN A 798 -0.29 3.12 22.17
N GLY A 799 0.03 3.54 20.93
CA GLY A 799 -0.56 3.00 19.71
C GLY A 799 -0.28 1.51 19.48
N GLU A 800 0.79 0.96 20.06
CA GLU A 800 1.08 -0.49 20.03
C GLU A 800 -0.05 -1.32 20.63
N ALA A 801 -0.76 -0.80 21.64
CA ALA A 801 -1.90 -1.46 22.26
C ALA A 801 -3.22 -1.25 21.52
N ILE A 802 -3.22 -0.46 20.44
CA ILE A 802 -4.38 -0.17 19.62
C ILE A 802 -4.23 -0.84 18.27
N TYR A 803 -3.28 -0.41 17.43
CA TYR A 803 -3.15 -0.91 16.07
C TYR A 803 -2.67 -2.36 16.00
N SER A 804 -3.15 -3.10 15.01
CA SER A 804 -2.75 -4.51 14.81
C SER A 804 -2.95 -5.39 16.06
N THR A 805 -3.92 -5.04 16.91
CA THR A 805 -4.33 -5.83 18.07
C THR A 805 -5.63 -6.59 17.82
N VAL A 806 -5.89 -7.59 18.66
CA VAL A 806 -7.16 -8.31 18.77
C VAL A 806 -7.74 -8.10 20.16
N ALA A 807 -9.05 -8.28 20.29
CA ALA A 807 -9.69 -8.30 21.60
C ALA A 807 -9.14 -9.48 22.42
N TRP A 808 -8.75 -9.21 23.66
CA TRP A 808 -8.31 -10.27 24.56
C TRP A 808 -9.52 -11.05 25.11
N SER A 809 -9.30 -12.25 25.66
CA SER A 809 -10.38 -13.15 26.13
C SER A 809 -11.26 -12.53 27.22
N SER A 810 -10.73 -11.57 27.98
CA SER A 810 -11.48 -10.74 28.92
C SER A 810 -11.34 -9.28 28.48
N GLN A 811 -12.43 -8.61 28.08
CA GLN A 811 -12.32 -7.23 27.57
C GLN A 811 -12.16 -6.20 28.70
N LEU A 812 -12.86 -6.40 29.81
CA LEU A 812 -12.79 -5.57 31.01
C LEU A 812 -12.17 -6.37 32.16
N ASP A 813 -11.37 -5.72 33.01
CA ASP A 813 -10.78 -6.38 34.16
C ASP A 813 -11.80 -6.73 35.25
N SER A 814 -11.65 -7.93 35.81
CA SER A 814 -12.54 -8.46 36.84
C SER A 814 -12.34 -7.84 38.23
N ALA A 815 -11.19 -7.20 38.48
CA ALA A 815 -10.90 -6.49 39.73
C ALA A 815 -11.02 -4.96 39.59
N ASN A 816 -10.90 -4.42 38.37
CA ASN A 816 -10.92 -2.98 38.13
C ASN A 816 -11.72 -2.59 36.86
N SER A 817 -12.88 -1.97 37.04
CA SER A 817 -13.75 -1.55 35.94
C SER A 817 -13.19 -0.40 35.07
N ASN A 818 -12.03 0.16 35.40
CA ASN A 818 -11.36 1.18 34.61
C ASN A 818 -10.20 0.60 33.76
N VAL A 819 -10.05 -0.72 33.72
CA VAL A 819 -9.00 -1.40 32.95
C VAL A 819 -9.62 -2.23 31.83
N TRP A 820 -9.17 -1.95 30.62
CA TRP A 820 -9.54 -2.67 29.40
C TRP A 820 -8.34 -3.42 28.82
N TYR A 821 -8.61 -4.46 28.03
CA TYR A 821 -7.55 -5.28 27.46
C TYR A 821 -7.61 -5.39 25.93
N THR A 822 -6.42 -5.32 25.35
CA THR A 822 -6.14 -5.75 23.98
C THR A 822 -4.98 -6.74 24.01
N GLN A 823 -4.79 -7.48 22.92
CA GLN A 823 -3.70 -8.43 22.76
C GLN A 823 -3.06 -8.25 21.39
N ASN A 824 -1.74 -8.40 21.28
CA ASN A 824 -1.12 -8.45 19.96
C ASN A 824 -1.53 -9.75 19.23
N LYS A 825 -1.55 -9.73 17.89
CA LYS A 825 -2.05 -10.86 17.07
C LYS A 825 -1.35 -12.20 17.33
N ASN A 826 -0.06 -12.19 17.67
CA ASN A 826 0.69 -13.42 17.93
C ASN A 826 0.51 -13.96 19.37
N GLY A 827 -0.24 -13.23 20.22
CA GLY A 827 -0.52 -13.60 21.60
C GLY A 827 0.66 -13.44 22.57
N SER A 828 1.78 -12.86 22.14
CA SER A 828 2.98 -12.72 22.98
C SER A 828 2.86 -11.63 24.05
N ALA A 829 1.93 -10.69 23.90
CA ALA A 829 1.72 -9.59 24.83
C ALA A 829 0.22 -9.26 24.99
N VAL A 830 -0.18 -9.05 26.25
CA VAL A 830 -1.49 -8.48 26.62
C VAL A 830 -1.25 -7.06 27.09
N TYR A 831 -2.07 -6.13 26.63
CA TYR A 831 -2.02 -4.73 27.03
C TYR A 831 -3.16 -4.42 27.98
N ALA A 832 -2.85 -4.00 29.21
CA ALA A 832 -3.81 -3.51 30.18
C ALA A 832 -3.88 -1.98 30.09
N ILE A 833 -4.99 -1.45 29.59
CA ILE A 833 -5.21 -0.02 29.37
C ILE A 833 -6.05 0.52 30.53
N THR A 834 -5.43 1.31 31.41
CA THR A 834 -6.12 1.92 32.54
C THR A 834 -6.52 3.37 32.25
N LEU A 835 -7.81 3.66 32.44
CA LEU A 835 -8.42 4.97 32.14
C LEU A 835 -8.38 5.95 33.33
N SER A 836 -7.79 5.54 34.44
CA SER A 836 -7.57 6.41 35.60
C SER A 836 -6.27 6.04 36.28
N TRP A 837 -5.57 7.06 36.80
CA TRP A 837 -4.31 6.81 37.48
C TRP A 837 -4.57 6.01 38.78
N PRO A 838 -3.86 4.90 39.02
CA PRO A 838 -4.13 4.05 40.17
C PRO A 838 -3.85 4.77 41.50
N GLN A 839 -4.75 4.62 42.46
CA GLN A 839 -4.61 5.26 43.78
C GLN A 839 -3.35 4.73 44.50
N GLY A 840 -2.55 5.66 45.02
CA GLY A 840 -1.29 5.31 45.70
C GLY A 840 -0.28 4.61 44.79
N ASN A 841 -0.41 4.78 43.47
CA ASN A 841 0.40 4.14 42.43
C ASN A 841 0.31 2.61 42.43
N ASN A 842 -0.77 2.03 42.93
CA ASN A 842 -0.95 0.58 43.03
C ASN A 842 -2.15 0.15 42.18
N LEU A 843 -1.90 -0.52 41.05
CA LEU A 843 -2.94 -1.06 40.18
C LEU A 843 -3.14 -2.55 40.46
N ILE A 844 -4.37 -2.92 40.80
CA ILE A 844 -4.75 -4.33 40.95
C ILE A 844 -5.42 -4.79 39.66
N LEU A 845 -4.87 -5.83 39.06
CA LEU A 845 -5.41 -6.53 37.90
C LEU A 845 -6.00 -7.87 38.36
N GLY A 846 -7.22 -8.16 37.94
CA GLY A 846 -7.86 -9.46 38.10
C GLY A 846 -7.35 -10.49 37.08
N SER A 847 -6.73 -10.04 35.99
CA SER A 847 -6.15 -10.87 34.92
C SER A 847 -5.25 -9.99 34.02
N PRO A 848 -4.39 -10.49 33.12
CA PRO A 848 -3.89 -11.86 33.03
C PRO A 848 -3.06 -12.25 34.26
N ARG A 849 -2.91 -13.55 34.47
CA ARG A 849 -2.03 -14.07 35.52
C ARG A 849 -0.58 -14.06 35.03
N LEU A 850 0.32 -13.53 35.85
CA LEU A 850 1.75 -13.54 35.54
C LEU A 850 2.35 -14.95 35.67
N SER A 851 3.18 -15.33 34.71
CA SER A 851 4.14 -16.44 34.84
C SER A 851 5.42 -15.98 35.54
N ASP A 852 6.35 -16.91 35.79
CA ASP A 852 7.65 -16.58 36.40
C ASP A 852 8.59 -15.83 35.44
N ASP A 853 8.31 -15.87 34.14
CA ASP A 853 9.04 -15.18 33.07
C ASP A 853 8.30 -13.95 32.52
N SER A 854 7.20 -13.53 33.16
CA SER A 854 6.48 -12.33 32.75
C SER A 854 7.35 -11.09 32.89
N THR A 855 7.27 -10.20 31.89
CA THR A 855 7.78 -8.83 32.00
C THR A 855 6.62 -7.85 31.98
N VAL A 856 6.67 -6.84 32.83
CA VAL A 856 5.60 -5.84 33.00
C VAL A 856 6.18 -4.46 32.77
N THR A 857 5.77 -3.78 31.70
CA THR A 857 6.32 -2.47 31.32
C THR A 857 5.20 -1.45 31.11
N LEU A 858 5.47 -0.19 31.43
CA LEU A 858 4.60 0.93 31.08
C LEU A 858 5.02 1.46 29.72
N LEU A 859 4.12 1.51 28.74
CA LEU A 859 4.46 2.08 27.43
C LEU A 859 4.88 3.54 27.58
N GLY A 860 5.96 3.91 26.89
CA GLY A 860 6.59 5.23 27.00
C GLY A 860 7.70 5.33 28.05
N GLU A 861 7.88 4.31 28.89
CA GLU A 861 8.94 4.24 29.90
C GLU A 861 9.91 3.07 29.63
N ASP A 862 11.20 3.28 29.91
CA ASP A 862 12.25 2.27 29.68
C ASP A 862 12.40 1.26 30.84
N GLN A 863 11.75 1.52 31.98
CA GLN A 863 11.88 0.72 33.20
C GLN A 863 10.76 -0.30 33.34
N GLU A 864 11.14 -1.53 33.69
CA GLU A 864 10.21 -2.57 34.10
C GLU A 864 9.55 -2.19 35.43
N LEU A 865 8.24 -2.39 35.51
CA LEU A 865 7.44 -2.12 36.71
C LEU A 865 7.58 -3.27 37.71
N GLU A 866 7.54 -2.94 39.00
CA GLU A 866 7.43 -3.98 40.03
C GLU A 866 6.01 -4.57 40.00
N ALA A 867 5.93 -5.91 39.84
CA ALA A 867 4.67 -6.63 39.83
C ALA A 867 4.69 -7.84 40.77
N LEU A 868 3.64 -7.98 41.58
CA LEU A 868 3.47 -9.05 42.57
C LEU A 868 2.28 -9.94 42.21
N LYS A 869 2.48 -11.25 42.21
CA LYS A 869 1.46 -12.28 41.93
C LYS A 869 0.77 -12.81 43.19
N ASP A 870 -0.46 -13.31 43.03
CA ASP A 870 -1.27 -14.00 44.03
C ASP A 870 -1.58 -13.15 45.29
N VAL A 871 -1.94 -11.88 45.09
CA VAL A 871 -2.19 -10.91 46.19
C VAL A 871 -3.67 -10.91 46.63
N SER A 872 -3.93 -11.08 47.94
CA SER A 872 -5.28 -10.95 48.54
C SER A 872 -5.54 -9.52 49.05
N TYR A 873 -6.49 -8.77 48.48
CA TYR A 873 -6.82 -7.43 48.97
C TYR A 873 -8.20 -7.36 49.63
N SER A 874 -8.26 -6.79 50.84
CA SER A 874 -9.46 -6.21 51.45
C SER A 874 -9.24 -4.70 51.61
N VAL A 875 -10.07 -3.90 50.93
CA VAL A 875 -10.08 -2.42 50.98
C VAL A 875 -10.35 -1.94 52.40
N PHE A 876 -9.69 -0.87 52.87
CA PHE A 876 -10.17 0.30 53.65
C PHE A 876 -8.90 1.10 54.07
N GLY A 877 -8.78 2.42 54.08
CA GLY A 877 -9.75 3.50 54.18
C GLY A 877 -9.56 4.26 55.50
N GLU A 878 -8.56 5.15 55.59
CA GLU A 878 -8.49 6.45 56.33
C GLU A 878 -7.04 6.80 56.76
N GLU A 879 -6.53 7.95 56.28
CA GLU A 879 -5.29 8.56 56.78
C GLU A 879 -5.52 9.19 58.17
N LEU A 880 -4.72 8.78 59.16
CA LEU A 880 -4.73 9.33 60.51
C LEU A 880 -3.59 10.36 60.63
N GLY A 881 -3.94 11.64 60.68
CA GLY A 881 -3.04 12.80 60.51
C GLY A 881 -1.81 12.88 61.44
N ASN A 882 -0.87 13.77 61.08
CA ASN A 882 0.44 13.96 61.72
C ASN A 882 0.37 14.52 63.17
N PRO A 883 1.18 14.03 64.12
CA PRO A 883 1.46 14.72 65.37
C PRO A 883 2.53 15.82 65.23
N THR A 884 2.36 16.91 65.95
CA THR A 884 3.33 18.01 66.09
C THR A 884 4.47 17.62 67.03
N SER A 885 5.68 17.51 66.47
CA SER A 885 7.01 17.36 67.10
C SER A 885 7.33 16.02 67.78
N VAL A 886 8.24 15.27 67.13
CA VAL A 886 8.74 13.93 67.48
C VAL A 886 9.91 13.96 68.48
N ASP A 887 10.53 15.12 68.70
CA ASP A 887 11.82 15.21 69.42
C ASP A 887 11.73 15.21 70.96
N GLU A 888 10.54 15.36 71.57
CA GLU A 888 10.36 15.17 73.04
C GLU A 888 9.94 13.73 73.43
N PHE A 889 9.75 12.84 72.45
CA PHE A 889 9.11 11.53 72.63
C PHE A 889 10.08 10.37 72.94
N LEU A 890 11.36 10.49 72.58
CA LEU A 890 12.31 9.37 72.58
C LEU A 890 12.90 8.97 73.96
N SER A 891 12.33 9.43 75.09
CA SER A 891 12.92 9.14 76.42
C SER A 891 11.99 8.66 77.54
N SER A 892 10.73 8.26 77.31
CA SER A 892 9.93 7.63 78.38
C SER A 892 9.33 6.28 77.97
N SER A 893 9.65 5.24 78.74
CA SER A 893 9.09 3.88 78.62
C SER A 893 7.87 3.69 79.52
N ASP A 894 7.02 4.72 79.66
CA ASP A 894 5.85 4.70 80.54
C ASP A 894 4.55 4.70 79.73
N LYS A 895 3.63 3.81 80.11
CA LYS A 895 2.35 3.54 79.43
C LYS A 895 1.43 4.76 79.45
N GLU A 896 1.56 5.61 80.47
CA GLU A 896 0.77 6.82 80.67
C GLU A 896 1.11 7.92 79.64
N SER A 897 2.39 8.02 79.23
CA SER A 897 2.85 9.01 78.24
C SER A 897 2.35 8.70 76.82
N TRP A 898 2.30 7.41 76.46
CA TRP A 898 1.66 6.94 75.22
C TRP A 898 0.16 7.24 75.18
N PHE A 899 -0.52 7.04 76.31
CA PHE A 899 -1.95 7.28 76.44
C PHE A 899 -2.33 8.75 76.27
N GLN A 900 -1.46 9.68 76.70
CA GLN A 900 -1.68 11.13 76.64
C GLN A 900 -1.47 11.74 75.24
N ALA A 901 -0.86 11.02 74.29
CA ALA A 901 -0.60 11.52 72.93
C ALA A 901 -1.63 11.09 71.88
N MET A 902 -2.50 10.12 72.20
CA MET A 902 -3.57 9.67 71.30
C MET A 902 -4.75 10.64 71.26
N ASN A 903 -5.32 10.84 70.06
CA ASN A 903 -6.54 11.61 69.83
C ASN A 903 -7.72 11.02 70.64
N TYR A 904 -8.67 11.86 71.07
CA TYR A 904 -9.67 11.54 72.10
C TYR A 904 -10.53 10.29 71.78
N GLU A 905 -10.88 10.09 70.51
CA GLU A 905 -11.70 8.95 70.06
C GLU A 905 -10.99 7.59 70.21
N TYR A 906 -9.67 7.54 70.06
CA TYR A 906 -8.92 6.29 70.14
C TYR A 906 -8.60 5.87 71.58
N ARG A 907 -8.51 6.83 72.51
CA ARG A 907 -8.46 6.50 73.96
C ARG A 907 -9.70 5.73 74.39
N ALA A 908 -10.87 6.13 73.90
CA ALA A 908 -12.12 5.43 74.18
C ALA A 908 -12.12 3.98 73.65
N MET A 909 -11.48 3.70 72.50
CA MET A 909 -11.40 2.34 71.94
C MET A 909 -10.46 1.42 72.72
N ILE A 910 -9.34 1.94 73.26
CA ILE A 910 -8.44 1.17 74.14
C ILE A 910 -9.02 1.00 75.55
N GLU A 911 -9.71 2.02 76.08
CA GLU A 911 -10.40 1.95 77.38
C GLU A 911 -11.55 0.93 77.40
N ASN A 912 -12.14 0.61 76.25
CA ASN A 912 -13.13 -0.47 76.10
C ASN A 912 -12.54 -1.89 76.24
N GLY A 913 -11.23 -2.02 76.48
CA GLY A 913 -10.58 -3.27 76.92
C GLY A 913 -10.26 -4.28 75.81
N ASN A 914 -10.50 -3.93 74.53
CA ASN A 914 -10.39 -4.83 73.38
C ASN A 914 -8.98 -4.99 72.78
N TRP A 915 -7.96 -4.32 73.33
CA TRP A 915 -6.60 -4.32 72.78
C TRP A 915 -5.56 -4.56 73.89
N ASP A 916 -4.49 -5.30 73.60
CA ASP A 916 -3.36 -5.52 74.51
C ASP A 916 -2.07 -4.91 73.96
N LEU A 917 -1.30 -4.26 74.84
CA LEU A 917 0.04 -3.76 74.53
C LEU A 917 1.05 -4.91 74.67
N SER A 918 1.65 -5.31 73.56
CA SER A 918 2.67 -6.34 73.50
C SER A 918 4.03 -5.70 73.21
N CYS A 919 4.97 -5.85 74.13
CA CYS A 919 6.33 -5.32 74.02
C CYS A 919 7.36 -6.45 73.91
N ASP A 920 8.37 -6.27 73.05
CA ASP A 920 9.46 -7.23 72.94
C ASP A 920 10.26 -7.29 74.26
N LYS A 921 10.43 -8.50 74.80
CA LYS A 921 11.10 -8.76 76.08
C LYS A 921 12.62 -8.53 76.05
N LYS A 922 13.24 -8.36 74.88
CA LYS A 922 14.69 -8.08 74.76
C LYS A 922 15.04 -6.61 74.54
N ASN A 923 14.08 -5.78 74.14
CA ASN A 923 14.30 -4.36 73.89
C ASN A 923 13.02 -3.59 74.24
N HIS A 924 13.00 -2.96 75.41
CA HIS A 924 11.83 -2.26 75.97
C HIS A 924 11.36 -1.01 75.19
N LEU A 925 11.86 -0.79 73.97
CA LEU A 925 11.54 0.36 73.11
C LEU A 925 10.58 0.03 71.96
N ASN A 926 10.28 -1.25 71.69
CA ASN A 926 9.34 -1.64 70.64
C ASN A 926 8.09 -2.31 71.24
N CYS A 927 7.06 -1.51 71.48
CA CYS A 927 5.75 -1.94 71.92
C CYS A 927 4.71 -1.69 70.82
N LYS A 928 3.77 -2.63 70.62
CA LYS A 928 2.65 -2.50 69.68
C LYS A 928 1.34 -2.91 70.31
N TRP A 929 0.24 -2.31 69.86
CA TRP A 929 -1.11 -2.68 70.31
C TRP A 929 -1.68 -3.74 69.35
N VAL A 930 -2.16 -4.85 69.91
CA VAL A 930 -2.72 -5.98 69.16
C VAL A 930 -4.16 -6.20 69.63
N SER A 931 -5.07 -6.41 68.67
CA SER A 931 -6.49 -6.62 68.97
C SER A 931 -6.71 -7.96 69.67
N LYS A 932 -7.56 -7.96 70.70
CA LYS A 932 -8.01 -9.20 71.37
C LYS A 932 -9.06 -9.93 70.57
N GLN A 933 -9.75 -9.25 69.66
CA GLN A 933 -10.84 -9.82 68.88
C GLN A 933 -10.34 -10.39 67.55
N ASP A 934 -9.33 -9.77 66.93
CA ASP A 934 -8.70 -10.26 65.71
C ASP A 934 -7.17 -10.14 65.77
N THR A 935 -6.49 -11.28 65.89
CA THR A 935 -5.02 -11.33 66.01
C THR A 935 -4.26 -10.90 64.74
N SER A 936 -4.96 -10.62 63.64
CA SER A 936 -4.38 -10.14 62.39
C SER A 936 -4.32 -8.62 62.26
N GLU A 937 -4.89 -7.87 63.22
CA GLU A 937 -4.82 -6.41 63.29
C GLU A 937 -3.76 -5.97 64.30
N GLU A 938 -2.82 -5.12 63.87
CA GLU A 938 -1.86 -4.46 64.75
C GLU A 938 -1.74 -2.97 64.45
N ILE A 939 -1.66 -2.15 65.50
CA ILE A 939 -1.33 -0.73 65.37
C ILE A 939 0.19 -0.60 65.45
N VAL A 940 0.79 -0.12 64.36
CA VAL A 940 2.24 0.08 64.23
C VAL A 940 2.57 1.52 63.89
N GLN A 941 3.73 1.98 64.34
CA GLN A 941 4.25 3.29 63.98
C GLN A 941 5.06 3.18 62.70
N ASP A 942 4.65 3.91 61.65
CA ASP A 942 5.42 4.10 60.43
C ASP A 942 5.89 5.56 60.38
N LYS A 943 7.18 5.76 60.62
CA LYS A 943 7.84 7.08 60.77
C LYS A 943 7.12 7.96 61.79
N ASP A 944 6.44 9.01 61.33
CA ASP A 944 5.78 10.03 62.15
C ASP A 944 4.26 9.77 62.30
N ARG A 945 3.77 8.61 61.85
CA ARG A 945 2.33 8.27 61.82
C ARG A 945 2.04 6.91 62.47
N LEU A 946 0.79 6.73 62.92
CA LEU A 946 0.27 5.45 63.41
C LEU A 946 -0.68 4.87 62.38
N VAL A 947 -0.50 3.60 62.02
CA VAL A 947 -1.29 2.90 60.98
C VAL A 947 -1.74 1.53 61.51
N ILE A 948 -2.96 1.12 61.19
CA ILE A 948 -3.43 -0.25 61.42
C ILE A 948 -2.94 -1.12 60.25
N SER A 949 -2.16 -2.16 60.53
CA SER A 949 -1.71 -3.11 59.51
C SER A 949 -2.39 -4.46 59.65
N HIS A 950 -2.76 -5.07 58.52
CA HIS A 950 -3.27 -6.43 58.42
C HIS A 950 -2.28 -7.33 57.68
N ARG A 951 -2.14 -8.60 58.09
CA ARG A 951 -1.35 -9.61 57.35
C ARG A 951 -2.15 -10.23 56.20
N TRP A 952 -1.55 -10.19 55.02
CA TRP A 952 -1.97 -10.84 53.77
C TRP A 952 -2.08 -12.38 53.92
N ARG A 953 -3.17 -12.98 53.41
CA ARG A 953 -3.33 -14.44 53.28
C ARG A 953 -3.50 -14.78 51.80
N ALA A 954 -2.58 -15.54 51.22
CA ALA A 954 -2.70 -16.05 49.85
C ALA A 954 -4.01 -16.81 49.66
N SER A 955 -4.96 -16.23 48.92
CA SER A 955 -6.15 -16.95 48.47
C SER A 955 -6.71 -16.57 47.11
N ASP A 956 -6.27 -15.50 46.42
CA ASP A 956 -6.90 -15.13 45.14
C ASP A 956 -5.91 -14.68 44.06
N ASN A 957 -6.11 -15.21 42.85
CA ASN A 957 -5.28 -15.08 41.63
C ASN A 957 -5.25 -13.64 41.06
N LYS A 958 -4.79 -12.64 41.82
CA LYS A 958 -4.68 -11.24 41.38
C LYS A 958 -3.23 -10.79 41.23
N THR A 959 -3.01 -9.81 40.35
CA THR A 959 -1.70 -9.19 40.11
C THR A 959 -1.73 -7.76 40.63
N LEU A 960 -0.74 -7.37 41.44
CA LEU A 960 -0.51 -5.98 41.84
C LEU A 960 0.64 -5.42 40.99
N VAL A 961 0.42 -4.30 40.30
CA VAL A 961 1.44 -3.56 39.55
C VAL A 961 1.68 -2.21 40.22
N ILE A 962 2.95 -1.90 40.51
CA ILE A 962 3.35 -0.65 41.16
C ILE A 962 3.81 0.34 40.10
N PHE A 963 3.10 1.47 40.02
CA PHE A 963 3.36 2.55 39.08
C PHE A 963 4.48 3.48 39.59
N PRO A 964 5.21 4.14 38.67
CA PRO A 964 6.14 5.21 39.02
C PRO A 964 5.38 6.44 39.54
N ASN A 965 6.09 7.54 39.85
CA ASN A 965 5.40 8.80 40.17
C ASN A 965 4.66 9.31 38.92
N LYS A 966 3.41 9.76 39.07
CA LYS A 966 2.63 10.30 37.95
C LYS A 966 3.35 11.45 37.24
N GLU A 967 4.03 12.31 37.98
CA GLU A 967 4.76 13.46 37.44
C GLU A 967 5.93 13.09 36.52
N THR A 968 6.34 11.82 36.51
CA THR A 968 7.46 11.34 35.68
C THR A 968 7.01 10.61 34.42
N VAL A 969 5.71 10.39 34.21
CA VAL A 969 5.17 9.63 33.07
C VAL A 969 4.84 10.54 31.90
N ARG A 970 5.14 10.07 30.69
CA ARG A 970 5.03 10.86 29.44
C ARG A 970 3.63 11.00 28.85
N THR A 971 2.61 10.36 29.42
CA THR A 971 1.25 10.35 28.87
C THR A 971 0.21 10.80 29.89
N ASP A 972 -0.82 11.48 29.39
CA ASP A 972 -2.00 11.90 30.14
C ASP A 972 -3.24 11.07 29.72
N TRP A 973 -4.34 11.19 30.49
CA TRP A 973 -5.66 10.57 30.27
C TRP A 973 -5.79 9.06 30.46
N ALA A 974 -4.91 8.26 29.85
CA ALA A 974 -4.89 6.80 30.01
C ALA A 974 -3.47 6.24 29.91
N TRP A 975 -3.22 5.09 30.54
CA TRP A 975 -1.90 4.48 30.65
C TRP A 975 -1.96 3.01 30.27
N VAL A 976 -0.93 2.53 29.57
CA VAL A 976 -0.90 1.18 29.01
C VAL A 976 0.23 0.37 29.60
N ILE A 977 -0.14 -0.73 30.26
CA ILE A 977 0.82 -1.73 30.73
C ILE A 977 0.91 -2.83 29.68
N LYS A 978 2.12 -3.12 29.22
CA LYS A 978 2.42 -4.28 28.39
C LYS A 978 2.92 -5.43 29.26
N ILE A 979 2.23 -6.56 29.19
CA ILE A 979 2.57 -7.78 29.93
C ILE A 979 2.94 -8.87 28.92
N THR A 980 4.18 -9.33 28.95
CA THR A 980 4.64 -10.49 28.15
C THR A 980 4.59 -11.78 28.96
N SER A 981 4.53 -12.94 28.29
CA SER A 981 4.49 -14.26 28.92
C SER A 981 3.37 -14.38 29.97
N VAL A 982 2.13 -14.49 29.53
CA VAL A 982 0.96 -14.59 30.41
C VAL A 982 0.48 -16.04 30.54
N LEU A 983 -0.05 -16.41 31.72
CA LEU A 983 -0.79 -17.65 31.90
C LEU A 983 -2.27 -17.37 31.61
N ASN A 984 -2.84 -18.14 30.67
CA ASN A 984 -4.28 -18.10 30.37
C ASN A 984 -5.13 -18.66 31.51
#